data_AF-A0A8C2T6B9-F1
#
_entry.id   AF-A0A8C2T6B9-F1
#
_cell.length_a   1.000
_cell.length_b   1.000
_cell.length_c   1.000
_cell.angle_alpha   90.00
_cell.angle_beta   90.00
_cell.angle_gamma   90.00
#
_symmetry.space_group_name_H-M   'P 1'
#
loop_
_entity.id
_entity.type
_entity.pdbx_description
1 polymer ?
#
loop_
_entity_poly.entity_id
_entity_poly.type
_entity_poly.pdbx_seq_one_letter_code
_entity_poly.pdbx_strand_id
1 'polypeptide(L)'
;MWLRTSHTPMTGRRKAEEEGGGCRLKMMAAATLRIQSDWSQALRRDEGEAWLSCRSPGKPTLYGSLTRRGLSSEGVPDIAASEGFVVGEVTKKSILISCPHENVSTKFLAPYTTFARIHQKSITCLDISSGGGLGVSTSTDGTMKIWQAANGEIRRLLEGHVYDVNCCRFFPSGLVVLSGGMDAQLKIWSAEDASCVVTFKGHKGGILDTAIVDRGRNVLSCSRDGTARLWDCGKSSCLGVIADCGSPINGIAVGTADDSVNLGTPEKAPSEREIGTEGKILLLAREDKKLQGVGLQSRQPVFLFDGSDAFNCCTFLSSTYFLAGTQDGNIYQLDVRNTNAPIQIIHRSGAPVLSLLPYRDGFIASQGDGTCFIIQQDLDYVIDLTEADCDPVYKVAQWEKQIYTCCRDGVVRRYQLGDLEEAAMGQDYYAVLELGRQATDADIKKAYRLLALENHPQKCREPEAQERFRLLAEAYDVLSDPVRRGIYDRFGEEGLKGGVPVESGSEDAWTPGYVFHNNPDRVFKEFFGGHNPFAEFFTKDGVEATLPFGGLRGRGVMKQDPPMVWDLHVSLEDLFFGCTKKMKISRRVMNEDGQTSTIRDKILIIDVQPGWKQGTRITFEKEGDQGPNIIPADIIFVIQEKPHPRFKRSNDDLIYVANIPLGKALIGCTVEVRTLDGRLLNIPINDIVHPTYCKVVPGEGMPLLKDPHQKGDLLIQFNVCFPKRLSPNKKVLLKRALLP
;
A
#
# COMPACT_ATOMS: atom_id res chain seq x y z
N MET A 1 15.32 -59.42 -18.45
CA MET A 1 16.51 -60.29 -18.49
C MET A 1 17.71 -59.36 -18.61
N TRP A 2 18.49 -59.28 -17.52
CA TRP A 2 19.92 -58.95 -17.39
C TRP A 2 20.67 -58.44 -18.64
N LEU A 3 21.62 -57.50 -18.62
CA LEU A 3 22.21 -56.57 -17.67
C LEU A 3 23.43 -55.96 -18.41
N ARG A 4 24.01 -54.89 -17.86
CA ARG A 4 25.45 -54.50 -17.96
C ARG A 4 25.90 -53.81 -19.25
N THR A 5 26.15 -52.49 -19.20
CA THR A 5 27.40 -51.82 -18.75
C THR A 5 28.64 -52.20 -19.55
N SER A 6 29.28 -51.22 -20.21
CA SER A 6 30.49 -50.54 -19.72
C SER A 6 31.41 -50.06 -20.86
N HIS A 7 32.14 -48.99 -20.53
CA HIS A 7 33.41 -48.53 -21.10
C HIS A 7 33.42 -47.63 -22.36
N THR A 8 33.63 -46.34 -22.07
CA THR A 8 34.64 -45.41 -22.66
C THR A 8 35.36 -45.85 -23.93
N PRO A 9 35.56 -44.91 -24.88
CA PRO A 9 36.90 -44.31 -24.95
C PRO A 9 36.96 -42.80 -25.31
N MET A 10 38.14 -42.26 -25.01
CA MET A 10 38.64 -40.94 -25.34
C MET A 10 39.01 -40.78 -26.83
N THR A 11 38.98 -39.51 -27.28
CA THR A 11 39.75 -38.86 -28.35
C THR A 11 39.42 -39.14 -29.83
N GLY A 12 39.16 -38.04 -30.55
CA GLY A 12 39.08 -38.01 -32.02
C GLY A 12 38.49 -36.71 -32.54
N ARG A 13 39.34 -35.76 -32.89
CA ARG A 13 39.06 -34.38 -33.31
C ARG A 13 38.22 -34.26 -34.60
N ARG A 14 37.47 -33.15 -34.66
CA ARG A 14 36.99 -32.34 -35.82
C ARG A 14 35.65 -32.71 -36.47
N LYS A 15 34.67 -31.80 -36.29
CA LYS A 15 33.81 -31.20 -37.32
C LYS A 15 33.30 -29.87 -36.73
N ALA A 16 33.74 -28.75 -37.30
CA ALA A 16 33.05 -27.99 -38.34
C ALA A 16 32.00 -27.07 -37.71
N GLU A 17 32.32 -25.78 -37.76
CA GLU A 17 31.43 -24.66 -37.43
C GLU A 17 30.16 -24.77 -38.26
N GLU A 18 29.02 -24.76 -37.58
CA GLU A 18 27.74 -24.34 -38.14
C GLU A 18 27.29 -23.13 -37.32
N GLU A 19 27.37 -21.96 -37.94
CA GLU A 19 26.73 -20.74 -37.50
C GLU A 19 25.21 -20.91 -37.58
N GLY A 20 24.59 -21.22 -36.44
CA GLY A 20 23.15 -21.12 -36.23
C GLY A 20 22.86 -19.98 -35.26
N GLY A 21 22.27 -18.90 -35.76
CA GLY A 21 21.86 -17.74 -34.97
C GLY A 21 20.86 -18.10 -33.88
N GLY A 22 21.35 -18.33 -32.67
CA GLY A 22 20.56 -18.33 -31.45
C GLY A 22 20.91 -17.09 -30.64
N CYS A 23 19.90 -16.30 -30.27
CA CYS A 23 20.03 -15.25 -29.26
C CYS A 23 20.85 -15.79 -28.07
N ARG A 24 22.10 -15.33 -27.93
CA ARG A 24 22.90 -15.57 -26.73
C ARG A 24 22.14 -14.99 -25.54
N LEU A 25 21.44 -15.83 -24.78
CA LEU A 25 20.99 -15.48 -23.43
C LEU A 25 22.21 -14.97 -22.66
N LYS A 26 22.19 -13.72 -22.22
CA LYS A 26 23.16 -13.21 -21.26
C LYS A 26 22.86 -13.87 -19.91
N MET A 27 23.45 -15.03 -19.64
CA MET A 27 23.72 -15.43 -18.26
C MET A 27 24.72 -14.43 -17.69
N MET A 28 24.24 -13.41 -16.97
CA MET A 28 25.11 -12.58 -16.15
C MET A 28 25.34 -13.30 -14.82
N ALA A 29 26.31 -14.21 -14.80
CA ALA A 29 26.92 -14.60 -13.54
C ALA A 29 27.68 -13.36 -13.03
N ALA A 30 27.15 -12.70 -12.00
CA ALA A 30 27.76 -11.51 -11.41
C ALA A 30 28.69 -11.90 -10.26
N ALA A 31 29.73 -11.10 -10.01
CA ALA A 31 30.52 -11.30 -8.82
C ALA A 31 29.66 -11.08 -7.56
N THR A 32 29.97 -11.79 -6.48
CA THR A 32 29.20 -11.73 -5.23
C THR A 32 30.13 -11.40 -4.07
N LEU A 33 29.71 -10.44 -3.26
CA LEU A 33 30.38 -10.09 -2.01
C LEU A 33 29.73 -10.86 -0.86
N ARG A 34 30.54 -11.37 0.06
CA ARG A 34 30.10 -11.93 1.34
C ARG A 34 30.91 -11.33 2.47
N ILE A 35 30.23 -11.09 3.58
CA ILE A 35 30.81 -10.60 4.83
C ILE A 35 30.56 -11.63 5.94
N GLN A 36 31.42 -11.63 6.96
CA GLN A 36 31.18 -12.33 8.21
C GLN A 36 29.78 -12.06 8.75
N SER A 37 29.09 -13.11 9.20
CA SER A 37 27.67 -13.06 9.58
C SER A 37 27.39 -12.09 10.74
N ASP A 38 28.22 -12.09 11.78
CA ASP A 38 28.12 -11.23 12.96
C ASP A 38 28.98 -9.95 12.88
N TRP A 39 29.31 -9.49 11.67
CA TRP A 39 30.13 -8.31 11.42
C TRP A 39 29.71 -7.08 12.24
N SER A 40 28.40 -6.88 12.43
CA SER A 40 27.87 -5.73 13.15
C SER A 40 28.20 -5.74 14.65
N GLN A 41 28.43 -6.93 15.23
CA GLN A 41 28.85 -7.11 16.61
C GLN A 41 30.37 -7.15 16.71
N ALA A 42 31.04 -7.82 15.77
CA ALA A 42 32.50 -7.88 15.69
C ALA A 42 33.13 -6.48 15.58
N LEU A 43 32.64 -5.65 14.65
CA LEU A 43 33.14 -4.29 14.44
C LEU A 43 32.71 -3.28 15.51
N ARG A 44 31.89 -3.68 16.50
CA ARG A 44 31.58 -2.85 17.68
C ARG A 44 32.61 -2.95 18.80
N ARG A 45 33.42 -4.02 18.81
CA ARG A 45 34.50 -4.20 19.79
C ARG A 45 35.68 -3.30 19.41
N ASP A 46 36.46 -2.88 20.40
CA ASP A 46 37.71 -2.16 20.13
C ASP A 46 38.67 -3.12 19.41
N GLU A 47 39.31 -2.62 18.35
CA GLU A 47 40.13 -3.42 17.41
C GLU A 47 39.38 -4.59 16.76
N GLY A 48 38.04 -4.51 16.67
CA GLY A 48 37.24 -5.52 15.99
C GLY A 48 37.57 -5.65 14.50
N GLU A 49 37.74 -6.90 14.05
CA GLU A 49 37.94 -7.27 12.65
C GLU A 49 36.81 -8.18 12.17
N ALA A 50 36.39 -8.01 10.90
CA ALA A 50 35.44 -8.89 10.23
C ALA A 50 35.97 -9.29 8.85
N TRP A 51 35.84 -10.56 8.47
CA TRP A 51 36.29 -11.02 7.16
C TRP A 51 35.29 -10.65 6.06
N LEU A 52 35.82 -10.48 4.84
CA LEU A 52 35.08 -10.18 3.62
C LEU A 52 35.64 -11.06 2.48
N SER A 53 34.79 -11.44 1.53
CA SER A 53 35.23 -12.11 0.31
C SER A 53 34.45 -11.63 -0.90
N CYS A 54 35.12 -11.58 -2.06
CA CYS A 54 34.49 -11.37 -3.37
C CYS A 54 34.72 -12.61 -4.23
N ARG A 55 33.63 -13.22 -4.68
CA ARG A 55 33.67 -14.35 -5.61
C ARG A 55 33.20 -13.89 -6.98
N SER A 56 34.12 -13.83 -7.94
CA SER A 56 33.82 -13.59 -9.35
C SER A 56 33.83 -14.90 -10.16
N PRO A 57 32.89 -15.11 -11.09
CA PRO A 57 32.86 -16.31 -11.91
C PRO A 57 34.15 -16.50 -12.72
N GLY A 58 34.78 -17.67 -12.61
CA GLY A 58 35.99 -18.02 -13.36
C GLY A 58 37.30 -17.41 -12.83
N LYS A 59 37.28 -16.69 -11.71
CA LYS A 59 38.46 -16.10 -11.05
C LYS A 59 38.62 -16.65 -9.61
N PRO A 60 39.83 -16.60 -9.03
CA PRO A 60 40.02 -16.95 -7.62
C PRO A 60 39.28 -15.98 -6.71
N THR A 61 38.74 -16.47 -5.59
CA THR A 61 38.08 -15.65 -4.58
C THR A 61 39.07 -14.63 -4.00
N LEU A 62 38.71 -13.35 -4.03
CA LEU A 62 39.44 -12.29 -3.35
C LEU A 62 39.01 -12.28 -1.88
N TYR A 63 39.98 -12.36 -0.97
CA TYR A 63 39.73 -12.26 0.47
C TYR A 63 40.19 -10.91 0.98
N GLY A 64 39.43 -10.34 1.91
CA GLY A 64 39.75 -9.10 2.58
C GLY A 64 39.27 -9.08 4.01
N SER A 65 39.58 -8.00 4.72
CA SER A 65 39.09 -7.77 6.07
C SER A 65 38.66 -6.33 6.29
N LEU A 66 37.75 -6.15 7.24
CA LEU A 66 37.24 -4.88 7.72
C LEU A 66 37.76 -4.67 9.12
N THR A 67 38.41 -3.54 9.37
CA THR A 67 38.97 -3.19 10.67
C THR A 67 38.38 -1.87 11.15
N ARG A 68 37.97 -1.82 12.42
CA ARG A 68 37.53 -0.57 13.05
C ARG A 68 38.72 0.35 13.33
N ARG A 69 38.65 1.61 12.87
CA ARG A 69 39.64 2.66 13.14
C ARG A 69 39.26 3.56 14.31
N GLY A 70 37.97 3.77 14.56
CA GLY A 70 37.47 4.65 15.61
C GLY A 70 35.94 4.68 15.71
N LEU A 71 35.41 5.54 16.57
CA LEU A 71 33.98 5.87 16.65
C LEU A 71 33.79 7.32 16.23
N SER A 72 32.80 7.60 15.39
CA SER A 72 32.31 8.95 15.14
C SER A 72 31.64 9.54 16.39
N SER A 73 31.42 10.87 16.40
CA SER A 73 30.70 11.59 17.46
C SER A 73 29.29 11.07 17.73
N GLU A 74 28.66 10.41 16.74
CA GLU A 74 27.31 9.83 16.83
C GLU A 74 27.30 8.33 17.19
N GLY A 75 28.48 7.76 17.46
CA GLY A 75 28.63 6.35 17.83
C GLY A 75 28.53 5.37 16.66
N VAL A 76 28.70 5.83 15.41
CA VAL A 76 28.87 4.97 14.22
C VAL A 76 30.35 4.60 14.11
N PRO A 77 30.72 3.31 13.94
CA PRO A 77 32.11 2.90 13.80
C PRO A 77 32.69 3.40 12.47
N ASP A 78 33.87 4.01 12.52
CA ASP A 78 34.68 4.28 11.34
C ASP A 78 35.41 3.01 10.93
N ILE A 79 35.12 2.49 9.73
CA ILE A 79 35.54 1.17 9.27
C ILE A 79 36.40 1.34 8.02
N ALA A 80 37.56 0.68 8.02
CA ALA A 80 38.40 0.57 6.85
C ALA A 80 38.44 -0.86 6.34
N ALA A 81 38.50 -1.00 5.01
CA ALA A 81 38.70 -2.29 4.35
C ALA A 81 40.16 -2.48 3.91
N SER A 82 40.56 -3.74 3.77
CA SER A 82 41.82 -4.15 3.15
C SER A 82 41.88 -3.80 1.65
N GLU A 83 43.06 -3.90 1.04
CA GLU A 83 43.26 -3.61 -0.38
C GLU A 83 42.28 -4.37 -1.30
N GLY A 84 41.76 -3.67 -2.31
CA GLY A 84 40.78 -4.21 -3.28
C GLY A 84 39.31 -4.00 -2.92
N PHE A 85 39.03 -3.49 -1.71
CA PHE A 85 37.68 -3.20 -1.23
C PHE A 85 37.54 -1.75 -0.78
N VAL A 86 36.36 -1.18 -0.99
CA VAL A 86 36.01 0.19 -0.59
C VAL A 86 34.78 0.14 0.30
N VAL A 87 34.89 0.73 1.49
CA VAL A 87 33.75 0.97 2.38
C VAL A 87 33.10 2.28 1.97
N GLY A 88 31.81 2.23 1.68
CA GLY A 88 30.98 3.40 1.40
C GLY A 88 30.27 3.87 2.66
N GLU A 89 28.96 4.07 2.56
CA GLU A 89 28.10 4.46 3.68
C GLU A 89 28.11 3.39 4.79
N VAL A 90 28.28 3.83 6.04
CA VAL A 90 28.23 3.00 7.24
C VAL A 90 27.17 3.56 8.19
N THR A 91 26.28 2.71 8.67
CA THR A 91 25.34 3.02 9.76
C THR A 91 25.50 2.02 10.91
N LYS A 92 24.71 2.16 11.98
CA LYS A 92 24.75 1.23 13.12
C LYS A 92 24.37 -0.22 12.76
N LYS A 93 23.64 -0.40 11.65
CA LYS A 93 23.08 -1.69 11.19
C LYS A 93 23.30 -1.97 9.71
N SER A 94 23.87 -1.04 8.94
CA SER A 94 24.16 -1.28 7.53
C SER A 94 25.58 -0.86 7.15
N ILE A 95 26.16 -1.53 6.16
CA ILE A 95 27.46 -1.18 5.60
C ILE A 95 27.45 -1.41 4.09
N LEU A 96 27.76 -0.37 3.31
CA LEU A 96 27.94 -0.47 1.88
C LEU A 96 29.39 -0.84 1.58
N ILE A 97 29.59 -1.92 0.83
CA ILE A 97 30.91 -2.39 0.43
C ILE A 97 30.94 -2.55 -1.07
N SER A 98 31.98 -1.99 -1.69
CA SER A 98 32.20 -2.06 -3.13
C SER A 98 33.54 -2.72 -3.42
N CYS A 99 33.60 -3.52 -4.48
CA CYS A 99 34.83 -4.02 -5.07
C CYS A 99 34.97 -3.43 -6.47
N PRO A 100 35.71 -2.31 -6.63
CA PRO A 100 35.82 -1.62 -7.92
C PRO A 100 36.39 -2.48 -9.04
N HIS A 101 37.29 -3.43 -8.71
CA HIS A 101 37.92 -4.32 -9.71
C HIS A 101 36.93 -5.27 -10.40
N GLU A 102 35.86 -5.66 -9.70
CA GLU A 102 34.83 -6.55 -10.22
C GLU A 102 33.51 -5.82 -10.52
N ASN A 103 33.47 -4.50 -10.30
CA ASN A 103 32.29 -3.64 -10.46
C ASN A 103 31.05 -4.17 -9.72
N VAL A 104 31.23 -4.53 -8.44
CA VAL A 104 30.15 -5.03 -7.58
C VAL A 104 30.08 -4.25 -6.30
N SER A 105 28.86 -3.86 -5.94
CA SER A 105 28.53 -3.12 -4.73
C SER A 105 27.37 -3.83 -4.01
N THR A 106 27.55 -4.08 -2.71
CA THR A 106 26.55 -4.73 -1.87
C THR A 106 26.40 -3.95 -0.56
N LYS A 107 25.16 -3.60 -0.19
CA LYS A 107 24.83 -3.05 1.12
C LYS A 107 24.41 -4.19 2.05
N PHE A 108 25.24 -4.49 3.04
CA PHE A 108 24.96 -5.52 4.03
C PHE A 108 24.10 -4.94 5.14
N LEU A 109 22.99 -5.59 5.46
CA LEU A 109 22.05 -5.19 6.50
C LEU A 109 22.07 -6.22 7.63
N ALA A 110 22.37 -5.78 8.84
CA ALA A 110 22.28 -6.57 10.06
C ALA A 110 20.84 -6.50 10.62
N PRO A 111 20.35 -7.56 11.28
CA PRO A 111 19.02 -7.55 11.86
C PRO A 111 18.91 -6.51 12.97
N TYR A 112 17.74 -5.89 13.02
CA TYR A 112 17.35 -4.95 14.06
C TYR A 112 17.05 -5.69 15.36
N THR A 113 16.29 -6.79 15.29
CA THR A 113 15.99 -7.66 16.43
C THR A 113 16.01 -9.13 16.03
N THR A 114 16.48 -9.96 16.96
CA THR A 114 16.65 -11.40 16.77
C THR A 114 15.84 -12.15 17.83
N PHE A 115 14.90 -12.97 17.39
CA PHE A 115 13.98 -13.72 18.25
C PHE A 115 14.43 -15.19 18.36
N ALA A 116 15.41 -15.44 19.22
CA ALA A 116 15.97 -16.79 19.43
C ALA A 116 15.13 -17.70 20.35
N ARG A 117 14.09 -17.16 20.99
CA ARG A 117 13.30 -17.89 22.01
C ARG A 117 12.00 -18.52 21.46
N ILE A 118 11.68 -18.30 20.20
CA ILE A 118 10.41 -18.76 19.62
C ILE A 118 10.42 -20.28 19.43
N HIS A 119 11.44 -20.80 18.74
CA HIS A 119 11.63 -22.23 18.48
C HIS A 119 13.02 -22.70 18.92
N GLN A 120 13.16 -24.00 19.18
CA GLN A 120 14.44 -24.62 19.54
C GLN A 120 15.10 -25.35 18.37
N LYS A 121 14.33 -25.59 17.30
CA LYS A 121 14.77 -26.27 16.08
C LYS A 121 14.47 -25.40 14.87
N SER A 122 14.94 -25.86 13.71
CA SER A 122 14.75 -25.24 12.40
C SER A 122 13.30 -24.83 12.13
N ILE A 123 13.13 -23.57 11.74
CA ILE A 123 11.85 -22.97 11.36
C ILE A 123 11.65 -23.16 9.85
N THR A 124 10.59 -23.86 9.47
CA THR A 124 10.30 -24.24 8.07
C THR A 124 9.60 -23.13 7.30
N CYS A 125 8.71 -22.39 7.96
CA CYS A 125 7.94 -21.32 7.35
C CYS A 125 7.61 -20.25 8.39
N LEU A 126 7.42 -19.02 7.92
CA LEU A 126 6.97 -17.89 8.72
C LEU A 126 6.04 -17.01 7.90
N ASP A 127 5.14 -16.30 8.58
CA ASP A 127 4.35 -15.22 7.98
C ASP A 127 3.97 -14.15 9.02
N ILE A 128 3.66 -12.94 8.56
CA ILE A 128 3.28 -11.80 9.42
C ILE A 128 1.86 -11.35 9.09
N SER A 129 1.08 -10.98 10.10
CA SER A 129 -0.30 -10.52 9.90
C SER A 129 -0.33 -9.17 9.19
N SER A 130 -1.41 -8.91 8.44
CA SER A 130 -1.61 -7.65 7.71
C SER A 130 -1.57 -6.41 8.61
N GLY A 131 -1.94 -6.56 9.89
CA GLY A 131 -1.87 -5.51 10.90
C GLY A 131 -0.51 -5.39 11.59
N GLY A 132 0.50 -6.19 11.24
CA GLY A 132 1.87 -6.11 11.75
C GLY A 132 2.08 -6.54 13.20
N GLY A 133 1.03 -6.74 13.98
CA GLY A 133 1.14 -7.05 15.41
C GLY A 133 1.49 -8.51 15.74
N LEU A 134 1.21 -9.45 14.83
CA LEU A 134 1.37 -10.88 15.07
C LEU A 134 2.19 -11.54 13.98
N GLY A 135 3.08 -12.45 14.38
CA GLY A 135 3.78 -13.38 13.52
C GLY A 135 3.34 -14.82 13.78
N VAL A 136 3.43 -15.66 12.76
CA VAL A 136 3.24 -17.11 12.87
C VAL A 136 4.46 -17.80 12.30
N SER A 137 4.90 -18.86 12.97
CA SER A 137 6.02 -19.68 12.52
C SER A 137 5.78 -21.15 12.79
N THR A 138 6.30 -21.98 11.88
CA THR A 138 6.26 -23.45 11.96
C THR A 138 7.67 -24.00 12.09
N SER A 139 7.85 -25.05 12.88
CA SER A 139 9.16 -25.62 13.15
C SER A 139 9.17 -27.15 13.05
N THR A 140 10.35 -27.67 12.77
CA THR A 140 10.67 -29.12 12.82
C THR A 140 10.66 -29.70 14.24
N ASP A 141 10.38 -28.88 15.26
CA ASP A 141 10.02 -29.36 16.60
C ASP A 141 8.56 -29.88 16.66
N GLY A 142 7.81 -29.81 15.55
CA GLY A 142 6.41 -30.22 15.45
C GLY A 142 5.44 -29.17 16.00
N THR A 143 5.94 -28.00 16.40
CA THR A 143 5.12 -26.91 16.94
C THR A 143 4.90 -25.82 15.90
N MET A 144 3.71 -25.22 15.97
CA MET A 144 3.38 -24.00 15.26
C MET A 144 2.98 -22.96 16.30
N LYS A 145 3.57 -21.76 16.24
CA LYS A 145 3.41 -20.74 17.29
C LYS A 145 2.96 -19.43 16.69
N ILE A 146 2.06 -18.75 17.38
CA ILE A 146 1.72 -17.35 17.13
C ILE A 146 2.43 -16.52 18.19
N TRP A 147 3.17 -15.51 17.76
CA TRP A 147 3.98 -14.65 18.60
C TRP A 147 3.74 -13.17 18.26
N GLN A 148 4.02 -12.29 19.22
CA GLN A 148 3.92 -10.85 19.02
C GLN A 148 5.12 -10.32 18.24
N ALA A 149 4.87 -9.60 17.14
CA ALA A 149 5.92 -9.11 16.25
C ALA A 149 6.87 -8.09 16.89
N ALA A 150 6.41 -7.39 17.94
CA ALA A 150 7.17 -6.35 18.63
C ALA A 150 8.32 -6.90 19.49
N ASN A 151 8.07 -7.99 20.23
CA ASN A 151 8.99 -8.52 21.25
C ASN A 151 9.29 -10.03 21.10
N GLY A 152 8.62 -10.73 20.20
CA GLY A 152 8.79 -12.17 20.00
C GLY A 152 8.14 -13.04 21.09
N GLU A 153 7.28 -12.47 21.94
CA GLU A 153 6.59 -13.24 22.96
C GLU A 153 5.58 -14.20 22.35
N ILE A 154 5.64 -15.47 22.77
CA ILE A 154 4.73 -16.52 22.32
C ILE A 154 3.35 -16.24 22.92
N ARG A 155 2.38 -15.95 22.06
CA ARG A 155 0.99 -15.70 22.46
C ARG A 155 0.21 -17.01 22.53
N ARG A 156 0.41 -17.89 21.55
CA ARG A 156 -0.36 -19.13 21.39
C ARG A 156 0.50 -20.25 20.79
N LEU A 157 0.15 -21.47 21.17
CA LEU A 157 0.66 -22.71 20.59
C LEU A 157 -0.47 -23.38 19.81
N LEU A 158 -0.25 -23.62 18.52
CA LEU A 158 -1.20 -24.27 17.61
C LEU A 158 -0.84 -25.77 17.53
N GLU A 159 -1.53 -26.60 18.30
CA GLU A 159 -1.32 -28.05 18.33
C GLU A 159 -2.43 -28.77 17.55
N GLY A 160 -2.05 -29.70 16.67
CA GLY A 160 -3.01 -30.61 16.03
C GLY A 160 -2.61 -31.16 14.66
N HIS A 161 -1.51 -30.70 14.07
CA HIS A 161 -0.85 -31.46 13.00
C HIS A 161 -0.12 -32.67 13.57
N VAL A 162 -0.15 -33.79 12.84
CA VAL A 162 0.47 -35.06 13.28
C VAL A 162 1.94 -35.14 12.85
N TYR A 163 2.29 -34.46 11.76
CA TYR A 163 3.64 -34.41 11.19
C TYR A 163 4.07 -32.95 10.97
N ASP A 164 5.31 -32.77 10.51
CA ASP A 164 5.91 -31.47 10.22
C ASP A 164 4.99 -30.59 9.37
N VAL A 165 4.93 -29.31 9.75
CA VAL A 165 4.17 -28.29 9.03
C VAL A 165 5.11 -27.58 8.07
N ASN A 166 4.81 -27.65 6.78
CA ASN A 166 5.68 -27.13 5.72
C ASN A 166 5.38 -25.66 5.40
N CYS A 167 4.12 -25.22 5.57
CA CYS A 167 3.72 -23.86 5.25
C CYS A 167 2.67 -23.34 6.24
N CYS A 168 2.76 -22.03 6.51
CA CYS A 168 1.79 -21.27 7.28
C CYS A 168 1.58 -19.90 6.63
N ARG A 169 0.35 -19.38 6.63
CA ARG A 169 0.02 -18.06 6.10
C ARG A 169 -1.13 -17.41 6.86
N PHE A 170 -1.05 -16.13 7.16
CA PHE A 170 -2.17 -15.35 7.66
C PHE A 170 -3.17 -15.07 6.55
N PHE A 171 -4.45 -15.13 6.90
CA PHE A 171 -5.46 -14.54 6.03
C PHE A 171 -5.36 -13.01 6.05
N PRO A 172 -5.81 -12.31 5.00
CA PRO A 172 -5.75 -10.85 4.95
C PRO A 172 -6.47 -10.15 6.11
N SER A 173 -7.42 -10.81 6.76
CA SER A 173 -8.10 -10.30 7.96
C SER A 173 -7.19 -10.26 9.20
N GLY A 174 -6.09 -11.00 9.23
CA GLY A 174 -5.20 -11.16 10.39
C GLY A 174 -5.77 -12.00 11.55
N LEU A 175 -7.02 -12.46 11.45
CA LEU A 175 -7.73 -13.16 12.53
C LEU A 175 -7.56 -14.68 12.49
N VAL A 176 -7.20 -15.24 11.34
CA VAL A 176 -7.08 -16.68 11.13
C VAL A 176 -5.81 -17.00 10.37
N VAL A 177 -5.30 -18.21 10.60
CA VAL A 177 -4.06 -18.73 10.00
C VAL A 177 -4.37 -20.00 9.21
N LEU A 178 -3.87 -20.09 7.98
CA LEU A 178 -3.84 -21.30 7.18
C LEU A 178 -2.54 -22.04 7.42
N SER A 179 -2.60 -23.36 7.50
CA SER A 179 -1.43 -24.23 7.63
C SER A 179 -1.58 -25.49 6.78
N GLY A 180 -0.46 -25.97 6.25
CA GLY A 180 -0.37 -27.18 5.46
C GLY A 180 0.71 -28.11 6.00
N GLY A 181 0.32 -29.33 6.35
CA GLY A 181 1.19 -30.33 6.95
C GLY A 181 1.61 -31.45 6.02
N MET A 182 2.65 -32.17 6.43
CA MET A 182 3.06 -33.45 5.82
C MET A 182 2.03 -34.58 6.08
N ASP A 183 1.08 -34.35 7.00
CA ASP A 183 -0.09 -35.20 7.26
C ASP A 183 -1.17 -35.17 6.17
N ALA A 184 -0.90 -34.49 5.05
CA ALA A 184 -1.81 -34.30 3.92
C ALA A 184 -3.11 -33.54 4.28
N GLN A 185 -3.11 -32.80 5.39
CA GLN A 185 -4.23 -31.98 5.83
C GLN A 185 -3.89 -30.50 5.77
N LEU A 186 -4.87 -29.70 5.35
CA LEU A 186 -4.86 -28.26 5.60
C LEU A 186 -5.70 -27.95 6.82
N LYS A 187 -5.23 -27.04 7.67
CA LYS A 187 -5.96 -26.59 8.85
C LYS A 187 -6.05 -25.07 8.89
N ILE A 188 -7.21 -24.57 9.33
CA ILE A 188 -7.43 -23.16 9.62
C ILE A 188 -7.55 -22.99 11.12
N TRP A 189 -6.78 -22.05 11.67
CA TRP A 189 -6.68 -21.77 13.09
C TRP A 189 -7.21 -20.38 13.41
N SER A 190 -7.89 -20.25 14.54
CA SER A 190 -8.18 -18.93 15.12
C SER A 190 -6.91 -18.36 15.74
N ALA A 191 -6.55 -17.13 15.36
CA ALA A 191 -5.39 -16.45 15.95
C ALA A 191 -5.64 -15.99 17.40
N GLU A 192 -6.91 -15.88 17.80
CA GLU A 192 -7.31 -15.44 19.15
C GLU A 192 -7.23 -16.59 20.16
N ASP A 193 -7.85 -17.73 19.82
CA ASP A 193 -8.06 -18.86 20.73
C ASP A 193 -7.16 -20.06 20.45
N ALA A 194 -6.35 -20.03 19.39
CA ALA A 194 -5.54 -21.18 18.94
C ALA A 194 -6.35 -22.42 18.54
N SER A 195 -7.66 -22.31 18.40
CA SER A 195 -8.53 -23.43 18.07
C SER A 195 -8.47 -23.75 16.58
N CYS A 196 -8.47 -25.05 16.24
CA CYS A 196 -8.60 -25.52 14.87
C CYS A 196 -10.07 -25.40 14.43
N VAL A 197 -10.38 -24.39 13.61
CA VAL A 197 -11.74 -24.13 13.14
C VAL A 197 -12.13 -25.09 12.01
N VAL A 198 -11.20 -25.36 11.09
CA VAL A 198 -11.45 -26.18 9.91
C VAL A 198 -10.28 -27.13 9.67
N THR A 199 -10.57 -28.38 9.33
CA THR A 199 -9.59 -29.34 8.78
C THR A 199 -10.08 -29.81 7.42
N PHE A 200 -9.29 -29.58 6.39
CA PHE A 200 -9.52 -30.10 5.04
C PHE A 200 -8.80 -31.43 4.86
N LYS A 201 -9.54 -32.42 4.35
CA LYS A 201 -9.02 -33.75 4.01
C LYS A 201 -9.28 -34.03 2.54
N GLY A 202 -8.28 -34.54 1.84
CA GLY A 202 -8.45 -35.01 0.46
C GLY A 202 -7.17 -35.21 -0.33
N HIS A 203 -6.08 -34.50 -0.01
CA HIS A 203 -4.77 -34.78 -0.59
C HIS A 203 -4.29 -36.18 -0.21
N LYS A 204 -3.50 -36.79 -1.10
CA LYS A 204 -2.91 -38.12 -0.88
C LYS A 204 -1.45 -38.06 -0.43
N GLY A 205 -0.84 -36.87 -0.48
CA GLY A 205 0.53 -36.62 -0.04
C GLY A 205 0.62 -35.33 0.77
N GLY A 206 1.77 -35.11 1.41
CA GLY A 206 2.04 -33.92 2.20
C GLY A 206 1.86 -32.63 1.40
N ILE A 207 1.36 -31.59 2.06
CA ILE A 207 1.18 -30.26 1.47
C ILE A 207 2.52 -29.52 1.54
N LEU A 208 2.92 -28.92 0.43
CA LEU A 208 4.22 -28.26 0.30
C LEU A 208 4.08 -26.73 0.42
N ASP A 209 3.10 -26.16 -0.26
CA ASP A 209 2.80 -24.74 -0.20
C ASP A 209 1.29 -24.48 -0.32
N THR A 210 0.87 -23.27 0.06
CA THR A 210 -0.53 -22.85 0.04
C THR A 210 -0.66 -21.46 -0.56
N ALA A 211 -1.85 -21.13 -1.07
CA ALA A 211 -2.19 -19.79 -1.52
C ALA A 211 -3.61 -19.40 -1.10
N ILE A 212 -3.80 -18.12 -0.80
CA ILE A 212 -5.10 -17.58 -0.38
C ILE A 212 -5.64 -16.75 -1.54
N VAL A 213 -6.91 -16.97 -1.88
CA VAL A 213 -7.57 -16.24 -2.97
C VAL A 213 -8.31 -15.03 -2.40
N ASP A 214 -7.92 -13.82 -2.80
CA ASP A 214 -8.47 -12.53 -2.36
C ASP A 214 -8.68 -12.47 -0.84
N ARG A 215 -9.92 -12.32 -0.38
CA ARG A 215 -10.28 -12.24 1.05
C ARG A 215 -10.16 -13.58 1.79
N GLY A 216 -9.86 -14.66 1.09
CA GLY A 216 -9.66 -15.99 1.64
C GLY A 216 -10.94 -16.77 1.93
N ARG A 217 -12.01 -16.53 1.17
CA ARG A 217 -13.13 -17.50 1.15
C ARG A 217 -12.69 -18.84 0.57
N ASN A 218 -11.79 -18.78 -0.40
CA ASN A 218 -11.22 -19.89 -1.10
C ASN A 218 -9.72 -19.94 -0.88
N VAL A 219 -9.21 -21.15 -0.71
CA VAL A 219 -7.78 -21.41 -0.52
C VAL A 219 -7.31 -22.48 -1.48
N LEU A 220 -6.03 -22.40 -1.83
CA LEU A 220 -5.36 -23.30 -2.74
C LEU A 220 -4.24 -24.01 -2.00
N SER A 221 -3.98 -25.24 -2.41
CA SER A 221 -2.90 -26.05 -1.89
C SER A 221 -2.22 -26.80 -3.00
N CYS A 222 -0.90 -26.96 -2.87
CA CYS A 222 -0.13 -27.88 -3.68
C CYS A 222 0.45 -29.00 -2.81
N SER A 223 0.59 -30.18 -3.40
CA SER A 223 0.97 -31.38 -2.66
C SER A 223 2.01 -32.18 -3.42
N ARG A 224 2.73 -33.00 -2.65
CA ARG A 224 3.61 -34.05 -3.16
C ARG A 224 2.88 -35.12 -3.97
N ASP A 225 1.54 -35.18 -3.89
CA ASP A 225 0.74 -36.04 -4.78
C ASP A 225 0.67 -35.54 -6.23
N GLY A 226 1.23 -34.36 -6.52
CA GLY A 226 1.26 -33.76 -7.84
C GLY A 226 -0.03 -33.04 -8.24
N THR A 227 -0.96 -32.88 -7.30
CA THR A 227 -2.21 -32.15 -7.52
C THR A 227 -2.20 -30.78 -6.85
N ALA A 228 -2.77 -29.79 -7.54
CA ALA A 228 -3.16 -28.52 -6.95
C ALA A 228 -4.67 -28.51 -6.74
N ARG A 229 -5.16 -28.12 -5.56
CA ARG A 229 -6.59 -28.20 -5.21
C ARG A 229 -7.13 -26.89 -4.68
N LEU A 230 -8.40 -26.62 -4.98
CA LEU A 230 -9.16 -25.48 -4.46
C LEU A 230 -10.15 -25.94 -3.39
N TRP A 231 -10.23 -25.19 -2.30
CA TRP A 231 -11.04 -25.49 -1.13
C TRP A 231 -11.95 -24.33 -0.77
N ASP A 232 -13.19 -24.65 -0.36
CA ASP A 232 -14.12 -23.67 0.23
C ASP A 232 -14.01 -23.72 1.76
N CYS A 233 -13.62 -22.61 2.37
CA CYS A 233 -13.49 -22.49 3.82
C CYS A 233 -14.83 -22.64 4.55
N GLY A 234 -15.96 -22.29 3.93
CA GLY A 234 -17.25 -22.35 4.61
C GLY A 234 -17.85 -23.75 4.70
N LYS A 235 -17.60 -24.62 3.73
CA LYS A 235 -18.07 -26.02 3.73
C LYS A 235 -17.00 -27.02 4.13
N SER A 236 -15.78 -26.54 4.42
CA SER A 236 -14.62 -27.39 4.74
C SER A 236 -14.36 -28.51 3.72
N SER A 237 -14.66 -28.25 2.44
CA SER A 237 -14.65 -29.28 1.38
C SER A 237 -13.83 -28.86 0.16
N CYS A 238 -13.25 -29.85 -0.51
CA CYS A 238 -12.57 -29.66 -1.80
C CYS A 238 -13.60 -29.28 -2.88
N LEU A 239 -13.43 -28.14 -3.54
CA LEU A 239 -14.24 -27.73 -4.69
C LEU A 239 -13.81 -28.47 -5.97
N GLY A 240 -12.50 -28.71 -6.13
CA GLY A 240 -11.98 -29.45 -7.27
C GLY A 240 -10.46 -29.58 -7.27
N VAL A 241 -9.96 -30.40 -8.19
CA VAL A 241 -8.55 -30.48 -8.58
C VAL A 241 -8.33 -29.52 -9.74
N ILE A 242 -7.38 -28.61 -9.58
CA ILE A 242 -7.14 -27.50 -10.52
C ILE A 242 -6.16 -27.93 -11.59
N ALA A 243 -5.13 -28.65 -11.17
CA ALA A 243 -4.15 -29.26 -12.04
C ALA A 243 -3.74 -30.60 -11.43
N ASP A 244 -3.59 -31.60 -12.28
CA ASP A 244 -2.93 -32.86 -11.98
C ASP A 244 -1.69 -32.94 -12.87
N CYS A 245 -0.54 -32.72 -12.27
CA CYS A 245 0.73 -32.57 -12.98
C CYS A 245 1.48 -33.90 -13.13
N GLY A 246 1.11 -34.93 -12.36
CA GLY A 246 1.84 -36.20 -12.26
C GLY A 246 3.21 -36.12 -11.56
N SER A 247 3.66 -34.93 -11.17
CA SER A 247 4.92 -34.66 -10.47
C SER A 247 4.65 -33.78 -9.25
N PRO A 248 5.41 -33.91 -8.14
CA PRO A 248 5.27 -33.04 -6.98
C PRO A 248 5.36 -31.55 -7.34
N ILE A 249 4.56 -30.74 -6.65
CA ILE A 249 4.48 -29.29 -6.83
C ILE A 249 5.01 -28.62 -5.56
N ASN A 250 6.20 -28.03 -5.65
CA ASN A 250 6.94 -27.49 -4.51
C ASN A 250 6.44 -26.12 -4.06
N GLY A 251 5.97 -25.29 -5.00
CA GLY A 251 5.55 -23.92 -4.73
C GLY A 251 4.35 -23.51 -5.57
N ILE A 252 3.56 -22.57 -5.03
CA ILE A 252 2.35 -22.09 -5.69
C ILE A 252 2.18 -20.58 -5.49
N ALA A 253 1.79 -19.88 -6.55
CA ALA A 253 1.47 -18.46 -6.48
C ALA A 253 0.22 -18.13 -7.29
N VAL A 254 -0.60 -17.23 -6.75
CA VAL A 254 -1.83 -16.74 -7.40
C VAL A 254 -1.61 -15.30 -7.79
N GLY A 255 -1.94 -14.95 -9.04
CA GLY A 255 -1.85 -13.60 -9.57
C GLY A 255 -3.10 -13.24 -10.34
N THR A 256 -3.39 -11.95 -10.44
CA THR A 256 -4.39 -11.42 -11.38
C THR A 256 -3.75 -11.33 -12.76
N ALA A 257 -4.32 -12.04 -13.73
CA ALA A 257 -3.88 -11.90 -15.10
C ALA A 257 -4.44 -10.60 -15.68
N ASP A 258 -3.67 -9.99 -16.57
CA ASP A 258 -4.11 -8.88 -17.39
C ASP A 258 -5.06 -9.37 -18.50
N ASP A 259 -5.90 -8.48 -19.04
CA ASP A 259 -6.89 -8.78 -20.09
C ASP A 259 -6.23 -9.25 -21.40
N SER A 260 -4.92 -9.02 -21.54
CA SER A 260 -4.11 -9.49 -22.65
C SER A 260 -3.82 -11.01 -22.63
N VAL A 261 -4.01 -11.68 -21.49
CA VAL A 261 -3.71 -13.11 -21.33
C VAL A 261 -4.99 -13.94 -21.46
N ASN A 262 -5.03 -14.85 -22.42
CA ASN A 262 -6.15 -15.77 -22.58
C ASN A 262 -6.09 -16.88 -21.52
N LEU A 263 -6.90 -16.75 -20.47
CA LEU A 263 -7.04 -17.77 -19.42
C LEU A 263 -7.89 -18.97 -19.85
N GLY A 264 -8.50 -18.93 -21.03
CA GLY A 264 -9.43 -19.95 -21.52
C GLY A 264 -10.82 -19.85 -20.90
N THR A 265 -11.75 -20.61 -21.47
CA THR A 265 -13.13 -20.69 -20.98
C THR A 265 -13.31 -21.92 -20.09
N PRO A 266 -14.03 -21.81 -18.96
CA PRO A 266 -14.28 -22.95 -18.10
C PRO A 266 -15.15 -24.01 -18.80
N GLU A 267 -14.70 -25.26 -18.79
CA GLU A 267 -15.46 -26.39 -19.38
C GLU A 267 -16.77 -26.65 -18.65
N LYS A 268 -16.82 -26.34 -17.35
CA LYS A 268 -18.00 -26.46 -16.49
C LYS A 268 -18.26 -25.12 -15.83
N ALA A 269 -19.54 -24.77 -15.66
CA ALA A 269 -19.91 -23.58 -14.92
C ALA A 269 -19.24 -23.62 -13.51
N PRO A 270 -18.57 -22.53 -13.09
CA PRO A 270 -17.95 -22.46 -11.79
C PRO A 270 -19.01 -22.64 -10.70
N SER A 271 -18.64 -23.27 -9.59
CA SER A 271 -19.54 -23.41 -8.45
C SER A 271 -19.89 -22.03 -7.89
N GLU A 272 -21.11 -21.82 -7.40
CA GLU A 272 -21.51 -20.59 -6.69
C GLU A 272 -20.63 -20.31 -5.45
N ARG A 273 -19.90 -21.32 -4.96
CA ARG A 273 -18.96 -21.20 -3.83
C ARG A 273 -17.56 -20.80 -4.28
N GLU A 274 -17.28 -20.83 -5.57
CA GLU A 274 -16.02 -20.39 -6.15
C GLU A 274 -16.04 -18.86 -6.31
N ILE A 275 -15.67 -18.15 -5.25
CA ILE A 275 -15.56 -16.69 -5.19
C ILE A 275 -14.11 -16.25 -5.46
N GLY A 276 -13.95 -15.23 -6.30
CA GLY A 276 -12.67 -14.54 -6.51
C GLY A 276 -11.67 -15.32 -7.37
N THR A 277 -12.08 -16.30 -8.17
CA THR A 277 -11.16 -17.02 -9.08
C THR A 277 -11.13 -16.46 -10.50
N GLU A 278 -12.02 -15.52 -10.80
CA GLU A 278 -12.17 -14.90 -12.11
C GLU A 278 -10.94 -14.04 -12.42
N GLY A 279 -10.45 -14.11 -13.66
CA GLY A 279 -9.27 -13.35 -14.09
C GLY A 279 -7.97 -13.71 -13.39
N LYS A 280 -7.91 -14.83 -12.63
CA LYS A 280 -6.70 -15.24 -11.91
C LYS A 280 -5.96 -16.37 -12.60
N ILE A 281 -4.64 -16.31 -12.52
CA ILE A 281 -3.72 -17.35 -12.97
C ILE A 281 -3.00 -17.96 -11.76
N LEU A 282 -2.78 -19.27 -11.83
CA LEU A 282 -2.09 -20.07 -10.84
C LEU A 282 -0.74 -20.52 -11.40
N LEU A 283 0.35 -20.18 -10.74
CA LEU A 283 1.68 -20.71 -11.03
C LEU A 283 1.95 -21.94 -10.20
N LEU A 284 2.51 -22.97 -10.84
CA LEU A 284 2.88 -24.24 -10.24
C LEU A 284 4.36 -24.50 -10.51
N ALA A 285 5.17 -24.41 -9.46
CA ALA A 285 6.59 -24.79 -9.47
C ALA A 285 6.71 -26.29 -9.27
N ARG A 286 7.13 -27.03 -10.31
CA ARG A 286 7.14 -28.51 -10.30
C ARG A 286 8.56 -29.06 -10.15
N GLU A 287 8.63 -30.24 -9.55
CA GLU A 287 9.89 -30.97 -9.35
C GLU A 287 10.48 -31.52 -10.67
N ASP A 288 9.65 -31.69 -11.72
CA ASP A 288 10.07 -32.21 -13.04
C ASP A 288 10.64 -31.12 -13.97
N LYS A 289 11.23 -30.06 -13.38
CA LYS A 289 11.83 -28.92 -14.08
C LYS A 289 10.86 -28.06 -14.88
N LYS A 290 9.56 -28.21 -14.63
CA LYS A 290 8.51 -27.46 -15.32
C LYS A 290 7.90 -26.39 -14.44
N LEU A 291 7.62 -25.26 -15.05
CA LEU A 291 6.82 -24.20 -14.47
C LEU A 291 5.55 -24.07 -15.28
N GLN A 292 4.41 -24.27 -14.64
CA GLN A 292 3.12 -24.32 -15.33
C GLN A 292 2.22 -23.19 -14.84
N GLY A 293 1.65 -22.44 -15.78
CA GLY A 293 0.58 -21.48 -15.53
C GLY A 293 -0.77 -22.10 -15.86
N VAL A 294 -1.75 -22.00 -14.95
CA VAL A 294 -3.11 -22.54 -15.14
C VAL A 294 -4.13 -21.45 -14.84
N GLY A 295 -5.12 -21.27 -15.72
CA GLY A 295 -6.22 -20.36 -15.48
C GLY A 295 -7.06 -20.88 -14.31
N LEU A 296 -7.23 -20.07 -13.27
CA LEU A 296 -7.80 -20.56 -12.03
C LEU A 296 -9.26 -20.96 -12.22
N GLN A 297 -10.09 -20.11 -12.83
CA GLN A 297 -11.50 -20.44 -13.09
C GLN A 297 -11.67 -21.46 -14.22
N SER A 298 -10.85 -21.38 -15.27
CA SER A 298 -10.97 -22.22 -16.47
C SER A 298 -10.45 -23.65 -16.28
N ARG A 299 -9.51 -23.85 -15.35
CA ARG A 299 -8.72 -25.08 -15.14
C ARG A 299 -7.88 -25.48 -16.36
N GLN A 300 -7.69 -24.58 -17.31
CA GLN A 300 -6.91 -24.83 -18.53
C GLN A 300 -5.46 -24.40 -18.35
N PRO A 301 -4.48 -25.15 -18.90
CA PRO A 301 -3.09 -24.71 -18.92
C PRO A 301 -2.95 -23.49 -19.83
N VAL A 302 -2.39 -22.41 -19.29
CA VAL A 302 -2.09 -21.16 -20.02
C VAL A 302 -0.72 -21.26 -20.68
N PHE A 303 0.28 -21.77 -19.94
CA PHE A 303 1.62 -21.98 -20.46
C PHE A 303 2.35 -23.09 -19.70
N LEU A 304 3.42 -23.58 -20.31
CA LEU A 304 4.37 -24.51 -19.74
C LEU A 304 5.80 -24.07 -20.12
N PHE A 305 6.65 -23.88 -19.12
CA PHE A 305 8.04 -23.47 -19.30
C PHE A 305 8.97 -24.54 -18.72
N ASP A 306 9.98 -24.94 -19.49
CA ASP A 306 11.01 -25.89 -19.07
C ASP A 306 12.24 -25.12 -18.56
N GLY A 307 12.59 -25.32 -17.29
CA GLY A 307 13.76 -24.74 -16.64
C GLY A 307 15.00 -25.63 -16.68
N SER A 308 16.10 -25.13 -16.11
CA SER A 308 17.36 -25.88 -15.96
C SER A 308 17.26 -27.04 -14.96
N ASP A 309 16.53 -26.83 -13.86
CA ASP A 309 16.32 -27.81 -12.79
C ASP A 309 14.96 -27.66 -12.11
N ALA A 310 14.69 -28.50 -11.10
CA ALA A 310 13.45 -28.49 -10.33
C ALA A 310 13.12 -27.08 -9.81
N PHE A 311 11.87 -26.64 -9.95
CA PHE A 311 11.42 -25.37 -9.40
C PHE A 311 10.99 -25.55 -7.95
N ASN A 312 11.51 -24.71 -7.05
CA ASN A 312 11.25 -24.77 -5.62
C ASN A 312 10.19 -23.76 -5.18
N CYS A 313 10.20 -22.57 -5.76
CA CYS A 313 9.29 -21.50 -5.42
C CYS A 313 8.98 -20.62 -6.64
N CYS A 314 7.84 -19.94 -6.59
CA CYS A 314 7.41 -18.99 -7.60
C CYS A 314 6.63 -17.86 -6.95
N THR A 315 6.64 -16.67 -7.56
CA THR A 315 5.85 -15.53 -7.10
C THR A 315 5.56 -14.55 -8.23
N PHE A 316 4.50 -13.76 -8.10
CA PHE A 316 4.19 -12.67 -9.03
C PHE A 316 4.87 -11.39 -8.58
N LEU A 317 5.52 -10.68 -9.51
CA LEU A 317 5.98 -9.30 -9.30
C LEU A 317 4.87 -8.32 -9.65
N SER A 318 4.12 -8.61 -10.70
CA SER A 318 3.00 -7.81 -11.19
C SER A 318 1.98 -8.72 -11.88
N SER A 319 0.94 -8.14 -12.50
CA SER A 319 -0.01 -8.87 -13.34
C SER A 319 0.61 -9.48 -14.61
N THR A 320 1.81 -9.03 -14.97
CA THR A 320 2.49 -9.40 -16.22
C THR A 320 3.81 -10.15 -15.98
N TYR A 321 4.51 -9.83 -14.90
CA TYR A 321 5.81 -10.43 -14.59
C TYR A 321 5.74 -11.35 -13.37
N PHE A 322 6.46 -12.47 -13.47
CA PHE A 322 6.61 -13.42 -12.37
C PHE A 322 8.03 -13.95 -12.30
N LEU A 323 8.36 -14.47 -11.12
CA LEU A 323 9.64 -15.07 -10.80
C LEU A 323 9.46 -16.53 -10.43
N ALA A 324 10.45 -17.34 -10.79
CA ALA A 324 10.56 -18.72 -10.33
C ALA A 324 12.01 -19.09 -10.01
N GLY A 325 12.20 -19.72 -8.86
CA GLY A 325 13.51 -20.13 -8.36
C GLY A 325 13.71 -21.64 -8.48
N THR A 326 14.90 -22.06 -8.88
CA THR A 326 15.24 -23.47 -9.10
C THR A 326 16.26 -24.01 -8.09
N GLN A 327 16.38 -25.34 -8.08
CA GLN A 327 17.29 -26.09 -7.22
C GLN A 327 18.78 -25.83 -7.50
N ASP A 328 19.14 -25.44 -8.72
CA ASP A 328 20.50 -25.09 -9.13
C ASP A 328 20.86 -23.61 -8.90
N GLY A 329 19.96 -22.85 -8.26
CA GLY A 329 20.21 -21.45 -7.86
C GLY A 329 19.88 -20.40 -8.92
N ASN A 330 19.26 -20.80 -10.03
CA ASN A 330 18.74 -19.84 -11.02
C ASN A 330 17.41 -19.23 -10.58
N ILE A 331 17.26 -17.94 -10.83
CA ILE A 331 16.00 -17.21 -10.68
C ILE A 331 15.60 -16.74 -12.08
N TYR A 332 14.47 -17.26 -12.56
CA TYR A 332 13.90 -16.91 -13.86
C TYR A 332 12.90 -15.78 -13.70
N GLN A 333 13.08 -14.71 -14.47
CA GLN A 333 12.08 -13.65 -14.64
C GLN A 333 11.42 -13.80 -16.00
N LEU A 334 10.10 -13.97 -15.98
CA LEU A 334 9.29 -14.33 -17.14
C LEU A 334 8.11 -13.36 -17.30
N ASP A 335 7.66 -13.17 -18.54
CA ASP A 335 6.44 -12.46 -18.89
C ASP A 335 5.31 -13.47 -19.15
N VAL A 336 4.16 -13.32 -18.52
CA VAL A 336 3.00 -14.20 -18.74
C VAL A 336 2.54 -14.19 -20.20
N ARG A 337 2.75 -13.08 -20.92
CA ARG A 337 2.35 -12.92 -22.32
C ARG A 337 3.30 -13.64 -23.30
N ASN A 338 4.57 -13.83 -22.90
CA ASN A 338 5.56 -14.53 -23.69
C ASN A 338 6.47 -15.38 -22.79
N THR A 339 6.05 -16.62 -22.56
CA THR A 339 6.73 -17.57 -21.69
C THR A 339 7.73 -18.47 -22.42
N ASN A 340 7.91 -18.29 -23.73
CA ASN A 340 8.86 -19.09 -24.51
C ASN A 340 10.33 -18.78 -24.16
N ALA A 341 10.61 -17.55 -23.72
CA ALA A 341 11.95 -17.12 -23.34
C ALA A 341 11.90 -16.28 -22.06
N PRO A 342 12.81 -16.52 -21.11
CA PRO A 342 12.92 -15.66 -19.93
C PRO A 342 13.44 -14.28 -20.34
N ILE A 343 12.91 -13.25 -19.68
CA ILE A 343 13.40 -11.87 -19.80
C ILE A 343 14.83 -11.81 -19.26
N GLN A 344 15.03 -12.39 -18.09
CA GLN A 344 16.29 -12.41 -17.37
C GLN A 344 16.44 -13.70 -16.58
N ILE A 345 17.67 -14.20 -16.52
CA ILE A 345 18.06 -15.29 -15.61
C ILE A 345 19.10 -14.70 -14.66
N ILE A 346 18.77 -14.69 -13.37
CA ILE A 346 19.63 -14.18 -12.31
C ILE A 346 20.27 -15.38 -11.63
N HIS A 347 21.61 -15.44 -11.66
CA HIS A 347 22.39 -16.51 -11.03
C HIS A 347 23.46 -15.90 -10.13
N ARG A 348 23.27 -15.99 -8.81
CA ARG A 348 24.22 -15.49 -7.80
C ARG A 348 24.99 -16.59 -7.09
N SER A 349 24.35 -17.74 -6.87
CA SER A 349 24.92 -18.91 -6.21
C SER A 349 24.41 -20.16 -6.89
N GLY A 350 25.16 -21.25 -6.79
CA GLY A 350 24.69 -22.59 -7.17
C GLY A 350 23.84 -23.26 -6.09
N ALA A 351 23.56 -22.55 -4.99
CA ALA A 351 22.70 -23.02 -3.92
C ALA A 351 21.21 -22.90 -4.30
N PRO A 352 20.35 -23.82 -3.84
CA PRO A 352 18.94 -23.82 -4.22
C PRO A 352 18.24 -22.55 -3.77
N VAL A 353 17.40 -21.98 -4.64
CA VAL A 353 16.50 -20.88 -4.27
C VAL A 353 15.37 -21.46 -3.43
N LEU A 354 15.18 -20.95 -2.22
CA LEU A 354 14.21 -21.49 -1.25
C LEU A 354 12.93 -20.66 -1.19
N SER A 355 13.04 -19.33 -1.20
CA SER A 355 11.88 -18.45 -1.21
C SER A 355 12.08 -17.21 -2.07
N LEU A 356 10.97 -16.72 -2.61
CA LEU A 356 10.89 -15.49 -3.41
C LEU A 356 9.71 -14.66 -2.91
N LEU A 357 9.93 -13.37 -2.71
CA LEU A 357 8.92 -12.44 -2.22
C LEU A 357 9.00 -11.13 -3.02
N PRO A 358 7.91 -10.65 -3.63
CA PRO A 358 7.90 -9.35 -4.30
C PRO A 358 8.10 -8.22 -3.28
N TYR A 359 8.93 -7.24 -3.62
CA TYR A 359 9.26 -6.11 -2.73
C TYR A 359 9.44 -4.83 -3.55
N ARG A 360 8.47 -3.89 -3.43
CA ARG A 360 8.41 -2.67 -4.26
C ARG A 360 8.55 -3.02 -5.75
N ASP A 361 9.42 -2.32 -6.49
CA ASP A 361 9.71 -2.57 -7.91
C ASP A 361 10.72 -3.72 -8.14
N GLY A 362 10.96 -4.54 -7.11
CA GLY A 362 11.93 -5.61 -7.09
C GLY A 362 11.47 -6.85 -6.34
N PHE A 363 12.43 -7.61 -5.81
CA PHE A 363 12.14 -8.82 -5.04
C PHE A 363 13.22 -9.14 -4.01
N ILE A 364 12.83 -9.96 -3.04
CA ILE A 364 13.69 -10.59 -2.06
C ILE A 364 13.80 -12.07 -2.42
N ALA A 365 15.01 -12.61 -2.42
CA ALA A 365 15.28 -14.01 -2.68
C ALA A 365 16.15 -14.59 -1.56
N SER A 366 15.78 -15.80 -1.11
CA SER A 366 16.56 -16.56 -0.15
C SER A 366 17.12 -17.85 -0.77
N GLN A 367 18.34 -18.22 -0.37
CA GLN A 367 19.04 -19.38 -0.91
C GLN A 367 19.50 -20.35 0.19
N GLY A 368 19.80 -21.59 -0.21
CA GLY A 368 20.22 -22.67 0.68
C GLY A 368 21.62 -22.53 1.27
N ASP A 369 22.40 -21.55 0.85
CA ASP A 369 23.71 -21.21 1.42
C ASP A 369 23.63 -20.07 2.45
N GLY A 370 22.42 -19.72 2.87
CA GLY A 370 22.12 -18.69 3.85
C GLY A 370 22.15 -17.26 3.33
N THR A 371 22.38 -17.06 2.02
CA THR A 371 22.26 -15.73 1.43
C THR A 371 20.78 -15.34 1.28
N CYS A 372 20.46 -14.09 1.60
CA CYS A 372 19.12 -13.55 1.47
C CYS A 372 19.23 -12.10 1.02
N PHE A 373 18.86 -11.82 -0.23
CA PHE A 373 19.18 -10.56 -0.85
C PHE A 373 17.97 -9.89 -1.49
N ILE A 374 18.03 -8.58 -1.62
CA ILE A 374 17.01 -7.72 -2.21
C ILE A 374 17.60 -7.10 -3.48
N ILE A 375 16.89 -7.27 -4.59
CA ILE A 375 17.19 -6.62 -5.86
C ILE A 375 16.06 -5.64 -6.13
N GLN A 376 16.40 -4.38 -6.36
CA GLN A 376 15.48 -3.31 -6.76
C GLN A 376 15.98 -2.71 -8.07
N GLN A 377 15.07 -2.24 -8.92
CA GLN A 377 15.43 -1.67 -10.22
C GLN A 377 16.12 -0.30 -10.10
N ASP A 378 15.83 0.44 -9.04
CA ASP A 378 16.35 1.80 -8.83
C ASP A 378 17.72 1.85 -8.15
N LEU A 379 18.25 0.71 -7.69
CA LEU A 379 19.50 0.65 -6.95
C LEU A 379 20.62 0.01 -7.78
N ASP A 380 21.77 0.70 -7.81
CA ASP A 380 23.01 0.20 -8.43
C ASP A 380 23.72 -0.86 -7.56
N TYR A 381 23.20 -1.15 -6.37
CA TYR A 381 23.74 -2.12 -5.43
C TYR A 381 22.68 -3.13 -4.99
N VAL A 382 23.15 -4.30 -4.55
CA VAL A 382 22.28 -5.34 -3.97
C VAL A 382 22.26 -5.19 -2.45
N ILE A 383 21.10 -5.34 -1.82
CA ILE A 383 21.03 -5.38 -0.35
C ILE A 383 21.11 -6.85 0.07
N ASP A 384 21.99 -7.18 1.02
CA ASP A 384 22.15 -8.55 1.54
C ASP A 384 21.82 -8.57 3.04
N LEU A 385 20.90 -9.44 3.44
CA LEU A 385 20.43 -9.62 4.80
C LEU A 385 21.34 -10.64 5.50
N THR A 386 22.11 -10.15 6.48
CA THR A 386 23.20 -10.90 7.12
C THR A 386 22.79 -11.57 8.46
N GLU A 387 23.72 -12.25 9.13
CA GLU A 387 23.60 -12.99 10.41
C GLU A 387 23.16 -14.48 10.40
N ALA A 388 22.80 -15.09 9.27
CA ALA A 388 22.43 -16.52 9.26
C ALA A 388 23.63 -17.50 9.26
N ASP A 389 24.88 -17.02 9.30
CA ASP A 389 26.11 -17.86 9.28
C ASP A 389 26.11 -19.03 8.28
N CYS A 390 25.68 -18.76 7.05
CA CYS A 390 25.51 -19.76 5.98
C CYS A 390 24.44 -20.83 6.25
N ASP A 391 23.58 -20.67 7.26
CA ASP A 391 22.40 -21.50 7.44
C ASP A 391 21.32 -21.14 6.43
N PRO A 392 20.66 -22.15 5.82
CA PRO A 392 19.57 -21.92 4.87
C PRO A 392 18.47 -21.02 5.44
N VAL A 393 18.10 -20.00 4.66
CA VAL A 393 16.94 -19.14 4.95
C VAL A 393 15.73 -19.71 4.22
N TYR A 394 14.87 -20.43 4.95
CA TYR A 394 13.77 -21.22 4.36
C TYR A 394 12.62 -20.35 3.83
N LYS A 395 12.27 -19.27 4.55
CA LYS A 395 11.17 -18.38 4.17
C LYS A 395 11.48 -16.95 4.56
N VAL A 396 10.98 -16.02 3.76
CA VAL A 396 10.98 -14.59 4.01
C VAL A 396 9.55 -14.09 4.03
N ALA A 397 9.21 -13.25 5.00
CA ALA A 397 7.96 -12.50 5.02
C ALA A 397 8.23 -11.01 5.21
N GLN A 398 7.26 -10.19 4.86
CA GLN A 398 7.36 -8.74 4.99
C GLN A 398 6.12 -8.18 5.66
N TRP A 399 6.32 -7.06 6.34
CA TRP A 399 5.26 -6.15 6.72
C TRP A 399 5.80 -4.72 6.67
N GLU A 400 5.22 -3.90 5.79
CA GLU A 400 5.71 -2.54 5.49
C GLU A 400 7.22 -2.50 5.16
N LYS A 401 8.01 -1.79 5.98
CA LYS A 401 9.48 -1.68 5.84
C LYS A 401 10.26 -2.72 6.66
N GLN A 402 9.56 -3.67 7.29
CA GLN A 402 10.16 -4.72 8.11
C GLN A 402 10.19 -6.04 7.34
N ILE A 403 11.36 -6.67 7.32
CA ILE A 403 11.56 -7.99 6.71
C ILE A 403 11.85 -9.00 7.81
N TYR A 404 11.23 -10.16 7.72
CA TYR A 404 11.41 -11.26 8.64
C TYR A 404 11.95 -12.46 7.90
N THR A 405 13.00 -13.08 8.43
CA THR A 405 13.61 -14.29 7.85
C THR A 405 13.62 -15.42 8.87
N CYS A 406 13.37 -16.65 8.43
CA CYS A 406 13.53 -17.84 9.26
C CYS A 406 14.65 -18.73 8.74
N CYS A 407 15.48 -19.21 9.66
CA CYS A 407 16.66 -19.99 9.33
C CYS A 407 16.63 -21.36 10.02
N ARG A 408 17.58 -22.21 9.64
CA ARG A 408 17.76 -23.55 10.21
C ARG A 408 18.13 -23.55 11.70
N ASP A 409 18.78 -22.49 12.17
CA ASP A 409 19.16 -22.28 13.57
C ASP A 409 17.97 -22.12 14.54
N GLY A 410 16.74 -22.02 14.03
CA GLY A 410 15.54 -21.83 14.86
C GLY A 410 15.29 -20.39 15.28
N VAL A 411 15.99 -19.44 14.67
CA VAL A 411 15.93 -18.03 15.02
C VAL A 411 15.18 -17.24 13.94
N VAL A 412 14.22 -16.42 14.37
CA VAL A 412 13.57 -15.42 13.49
C VAL A 412 14.33 -14.11 13.61
N ARG A 413 14.77 -13.57 12.47
CA ARG A 413 15.46 -12.27 12.41
C ARG A 413 14.55 -11.24 11.76
N ARG A 414 14.48 -10.05 12.36
CA ARG A 414 13.76 -8.90 11.81
C ARG A 414 14.76 -7.83 11.38
N TYR A 415 14.66 -7.41 10.13
CA TYR A 415 15.42 -6.34 9.52
C TYR A 415 14.51 -5.14 9.29
N GLN A 416 15.08 -3.95 9.41
CA GLN A 416 14.37 -2.70 9.16
C GLN A 416 15.11 -1.96 8.05
N LEU A 417 14.41 -1.69 6.94
CA LEU A 417 14.98 -0.95 5.82
C LEU A 417 14.97 0.58 6.02
N GLY A 418 14.56 1.07 7.19
CA GLY A 418 14.52 2.50 7.52
C GLY A 418 15.87 3.22 7.40
N ASP A 419 16.98 2.51 7.59
CA ASP A 419 18.34 3.05 7.46
C ASP A 419 18.82 3.20 5.99
N LEU A 420 17.98 2.86 5.00
CA LEU A 420 18.25 3.08 3.57
C LEU A 420 17.63 4.38 3.05
N GLU A 421 16.82 5.05 3.87
CA GLU A 421 16.00 6.19 3.44
C GLU A 421 16.07 7.35 4.43
N GLU A 422 17.07 7.50 5.30
CA GLU A 422 17.22 8.78 6.03
C GLU A 422 17.59 9.95 5.10
N ALA A 423 18.06 9.66 3.88
CA ALA A 423 18.25 10.67 2.83
C ALA A 423 16.98 10.93 1.98
N ALA A 424 15.91 10.14 2.16
CA ALA A 424 14.66 10.27 1.38
C ALA A 424 13.37 10.22 2.21
N MET A 425 13.46 10.07 3.53
CA MET A 425 12.36 10.26 4.46
C MET A 425 12.32 11.73 4.85
N GLY A 426 11.12 12.30 4.72
CA GLY A 426 10.82 13.58 5.33
C GLY A 426 11.22 13.63 6.81
N GLN A 427 11.62 14.82 7.24
CA GLN A 427 12.07 15.17 8.57
C GLN A 427 10.99 14.86 9.62
N ASP A 428 11.36 14.18 10.71
CA ASP A 428 10.44 14.01 11.83
C ASP A 428 10.35 15.31 12.65
N TYR A 429 9.28 16.09 12.45
CA TYR A 429 9.09 17.38 13.11
C TYR A 429 9.04 17.27 14.65
N TYR A 430 8.68 16.12 15.22
CA TYR A 430 8.74 15.92 16.67
C TYR A 430 10.18 15.76 17.16
N ALA A 431 11.00 15.04 16.40
CA ALA A 431 12.42 14.87 16.72
C ALA A 431 13.19 16.19 16.59
N VAL A 432 12.83 17.03 15.61
CA VAL A 432 13.42 18.38 15.43
C VAL A 432 13.15 19.28 16.64
N LEU A 433 11.99 19.14 17.29
CA LEU A 433 11.66 19.88 18.53
C LEU A 433 12.08 19.15 19.81
N GLU A 434 12.77 18.01 19.72
CA GLU A 434 13.15 17.15 20.85
C GLU A 434 11.95 16.70 21.71
N LEU A 435 10.81 16.46 21.07
CA LEU A 435 9.55 16.08 21.72
C LEU A 435 9.10 14.67 21.32
N GLY A 436 8.33 14.03 22.20
CA GLY A 436 7.59 12.81 21.86
C GLY A 436 6.27 13.12 21.16
N ARG A 437 5.75 12.19 20.35
CA ARG A 437 4.47 12.34 19.63
C ARG A 437 3.24 12.55 20.53
N GLN A 438 3.36 12.29 21.83
CA GLN A 438 2.35 12.54 22.86
C GLN A 438 2.40 13.96 23.47
N ALA A 439 3.26 14.85 22.95
CA ALA A 439 3.45 16.20 23.48
C ALA A 439 2.19 17.07 23.34
N THR A 440 1.89 17.85 24.38
CA THR A 440 0.77 18.81 24.36
C THR A 440 1.15 20.07 23.59
N ASP A 441 0.16 20.86 23.16
CA ASP A 441 0.42 22.14 22.46
C ASP A 441 1.23 23.13 23.33
N ALA A 442 1.15 23.02 24.65
CA ALA A 442 1.96 23.79 25.58
C ALA A 442 3.44 23.37 25.54
N ASP A 443 3.70 22.06 25.44
CA ASP A 443 5.05 21.50 25.35
C ASP A 443 5.73 21.86 24.02
N ILE A 444 4.97 21.80 22.91
CA ILE A 444 5.42 22.21 21.57
C ILE A 444 5.83 23.68 21.56
N LYS A 445 5.00 24.56 22.13
CA LYS A 445 5.31 25.99 22.25
C LYS A 445 6.52 26.25 23.16
N LYS A 446 6.67 25.47 24.23
CA LYS A 446 7.80 25.60 25.16
C LYS A 446 9.12 25.15 24.52
N ALA A 447 9.12 24.02 23.83
CA ALA A 447 10.29 23.48 23.13
C ALA A 447 10.73 24.43 22.01
N TYR A 448 9.80 24.87 21.15
CA TYR A 448 10.10 25.84 20.10
C TYR A 448 10.66 27.15 20.67
N ARG A 449 10.08 27.68 21.77
CA ARG A 449 10.57 28.90 22.41
C ARG A 449 12.04 28.79 22.86
N LEU A 450 12.43 27.66 23.44
CA LEU A 450 13.81 27.46 23.92
C LEU A 450 14.78 27.27 22.75
N LEU A 451 14.47 26.34 21.85
CA LEU A 451 15.34 25.94 20.74
C LEU A 451 15.48 27.06 19.69
N ALA A 452 14.42 27.83 19.43
CA ALA A 452 14.46 28.95 18.49
C ALA A 452 15.29 30.14 19.02
N LEU A 453 15.33 30.36 20.34
CA LEU A 453 16.18 31.40 20.94
C LEU A 453 17.65 30.97 21.01
N GLU A 454 17.91 29.67 21.24
CA GLU A 454 19.24 29.10 21.27
C GLU A 454 19.91 29.11 19.89
N ASN A 455 19.17 28.70 18.86
CA ASN A 455 19.67 28.57 17.49
C ASN A 455 19.44 29.82 16.62
N HIS A 456 19.03 30.95 17.20
CA HIS A 456 18.79 32.16 16.43
C HIS A 456 20.10 32.68 15.78
N PRO A 457 20.09 33.10 14.49
CA PRO A 457 21.31 33.54 13.79
C PRO A 457 22.06 34.73 14.41
N GLN A 458 21.37 35.50 15.27
CA GLN A 458 22.00 36.61 16.02
C GLN A 458 22.72 36.15 17.29
N LYS A 459 22.37 34.98 17.85
CA LYS A 459 22.94 34.44 19.10
C LYS A 459 24.00 33.36 18.82
N CYS A 460 23.74 32.46 17.89
CA CYS A 460 24.68 31.44 17.44
C CYS A 460 25.16 31.74 16.02
N ARG A 461 26.48 31.85 15.81
CA ARG A 461 27.12 32.14 14.51
C ARG A 461 27.65 30.89 13.79
N GLU A 462 27.30 29.71 14.26
CA GLU A 462 27.67 28.46 13.61
C GLU A 462 26.92 28.30 12.27
N PRO A 463 27.56 27.76 11.23
CA PRO A 463 26.93 27.56 9.93
C PRO A 463 25.73 26.60 9.98
N GLU A 464 25.74 25.63 10.90
CA GLU A 464 24.65 24.66 11.10
C GLU A 464 23.44 25.26 11.84
N ALA A 465 23.62 26.33 12.63
CA ALA A 465 22.56 26.92 13.44
C ALA A 465 21.45 27.56 12.59
N GLN A 466 21.81 28.14 11.43
CA GLN A 466 20.85 28.75 10.51
C GLN A 466 19.93 27.70 9.87
N GLU A 467 20.46 26.51 9.60
CA GLU A 467 19.69 25.39 9.06
C GLU A 467 18.80 24.79 10.15
N ARG A 468 19.32 24.55 11.37
CA ARG A 468 18.52 24.15 12.54
C ARG A 468 17.38 25.12 12.82
N PHE A 469 17.63 26.43 12.75
CA PHE A 469 16.60 27.44 12.96
C PHE A 469 15.48 27.38 11.91
N ARG A 470 15.82 27.10 10.66
CA ARG A 470 14.83 26.89 9.59
C ARG A 470 13.98 25.66 9.87
N LEU A 471 14.61 24.55 10.23
CA LEU A 471 13.94 23.28 10.54
C LEU A 471 13.02 23.41 11.75
N LEU A 472 13.47 24.08 12.80
CA LEU A 472 12.66 24.36 14.00
C LEU A 472 11.41 25.18 13.66
N ALA A 473 11.54 26.17 12.77
CA ALA A 473 10.41 27.00 12.34
C ALA A 473 9.39 26.23 11.49
N GLU A 474 9.86 25.35 10.60
CA GLU A 474 8.99 24.46 9.80
C GLU A 474 8.28 23.46 10.72
N ALA A 475 9.00 22.82 11.64
CA ALA A 475 8.43 21.90 12.63
C ALA A 475 7.33 22.55 13.47
N TYR A 476 7.54 23.78 13.93
CA TYR A 476 6.54 24.51 14.70
C TYR A 476 5.33 24.92 13.86
N ASP A 477 5.50 25.37 12.62
CA ASP A 477 4.39 25.75 11.73
C ASP A 477 3.49 24.56 11.36
N VAL A 478 4.06 23.35 11.29
CA VAL A 478 3.31 22.11 11.07
C VAL A 478 2.61 21.65 12.34
N LEU A 479 3.33 21.58 13.46
CA LEU A 479 2.81 20.99 14.70
C LEU A 479 1.89 21.92 15.51
N SER A 480 1.91 23.22 15.23
CA SER A 480 1.04 24.20 15.89
C SER A 480 -0.38 24.26 15.32
N ASP A 481 -0.59 23.80 14.08
CA ASP A 481 -1.91 23.69 13.45
C ASP A 481 -2.47 22.27 13.65
N PRO A 482 -3.63 22.10 14.31
CA PRO A 482 -4.19 20.79 14.62
C PRO A 482 -4.58 19.98 13.37
N VAL A 483 -4.90 20.63 12.26
CA VAL A 483 -5.24 19.96 11.00
C VAL A 483 -3.97 19.43 10.34
N ARG A 484 -2.92 20.27 10.25
CA ARG A 484 -1.62 19.85 9.66
C ARG A 484 -0.93 18.80 10.52
N ARG A 485 -0.94 18.96 11.84
CA ARG A 485 -0.50 17.96 12.82
C ARG A 485 -1.25 16.65 12.63
N GLY A 486 -2.58 16.69 12.47
CA GLY A 486 -3.39 15.49 12.24
C GLY A 486 -3.10 14.78 10.91
N ILE A 487 -2.81 15.53 9.83
CA ILE A 487 -2.39 14.96 8.54
C ILE A 487 -0.99 14.34 8.66
N TYR A 488 -0.06 15.05 9.28
CA TYR A 488 1.30 14.58 9.53
C TYR A 488 1.34 13.33 10.43
N ASP A 489 0.55 13.30 11.50
CA ASP A 489 0.48 12.15 12.42
C ASP A 489 -0.08 10.89 11.74
N ARG A 490 -0.96 11.06 10.74
CA ARG A 490 -1.62 9.95 10.04
C ARG A 490 -0.90 9.50 8.77
N PHE A 491 -0.27 10.42 8.05
CA PHE A 491 0.25 10.20 6.70
C PHE A 491 1.72 10.64 6.52
N GLY A 492 2.37 11.11 7.58
CA GLY A 492 3.77 11.56 7.56
C GLY A 492 3.98 12.83 6.74
N GLU A 493 5.25 13.17 6.49
CA GLU A 493 5.60 14.34 5.66
C GLU A 493 5.13 14.18 4.21
N GLU A 494 5.10 12.95 3.69
CA GLU A 494 4.65 12.67 2.31
C GLU A 494 3.17 13.04 2.12
N GLY A 495 2.30 12.70 3.07
CA GLY A 495 0.89 13.13 3.02
C GLY A 495 0.71 14.62 3.32
N LEU A 496 1.61 15.21 4.10
CA LEU A 496 1.59 16.64 4.40
C LEU A 496 1.99 17.48 3.17
N LYS A 497 3.12 17.16 2.49
CA LYS A 497 3.66 17.89 1.34
C LYS A 497 3.07 17.44 0.00
N GLY A 498 2.66 16.17 -0.12
CA GLY A 498 2.04 15.58 -1.31
C GLY A 498 0.51 15.67 -1.35
N GLY A 499 -0.12 16.02 -0.23
CA GLY A 499 -1.57 16.03 -0.09
C GLY A 499 -2.15 14.64 0.18
N VAL A 500 -3.39 14.60 0.67
CA VAL A 500 -4.12 13.35 0.93
C VAL A 500 -5.51 13.34 0.30
N PRO A 501 -6.01 12.15 -0.12
CA PRO A 501 -7.35 12.03 -0.69
C PRO A 501 -8.42 12.43 0.31
N VAL A 502 -9.34 13.30 -0.12
CA VAL A 502 -10.42 13.79 0.75
C VAL A 502 -11.51 12.73 0.81
N GLU A 503 -11.72 12.13 1.99
CA GLU A 503 -12.91 11.29 2.20
C GLU A 503 -14.15 12.20 2.26
N SER A 504 -14.85 12.26 1.12
CA SER A 504 -16.21 12.79 0.89
C SER A 504 -16.29 14.21 0.32
N GLY A 505 -16.58 14.29 -0.99
CA GLY A 505 -17.58 15.22 -1.52
C GLY A 505 -17.13 16.50 -2.26
N SER A 506 -15.85 16.77 -2.47
CA SER A 506 -15.35 17.91 -3.26
C SER A 506 -14.73 17.49 -4.59
N GLU A 507 -14.86 18.33 -5.64
CA GLU A 507 -14.36 18.06 -7.01
C GLU A 507 -12.83 17.93 -7.13
N ASP A 508 -12.08 18.38 -6.12
CA ASP A 508 -10.63 18.14 -6.05
C ASP A 508 -10.33 16.87 -5.25
N ALA A 509 -9.66 15.91 -5.92
CA ALA A 509 -9.42 14.57 -5.40
C ALA A 509 -8.35 14.49 -4.28
N TRP A 510 -7.61 15.59 -4.02
CA TRP A 510 -6.48 15.65 -3.08
C TRP A 510 -6.47 16.98 -2.31
N THR A 511 -6.09 16.98 -1.04
CA THR A 511 -5.79 18.22 -0.29
C THR A 511 -4.54 18.89 -0.87
N PRO A 512 -4.45 20.24 -0.87
CA PRO A 512 -3.24 20.93 -1.32
C PRO A 512 -2.06 20.58 -0.41
N GLY A 513 -0.96 20.14 -1.01
CA GLY A 513 0.29 19.88 -0.31
C GLY A 513 0.80 21.11 0.44
N TYR A 514 1.21 20.93 1.69
CA TYR A 514 1.87 21.92 2.50
C TYR A 514 3.24 22.27 1.90
N VAL A 515 3.49 23.57 1.70
CA VAL A 515 4.80 24.09 1.31
C VAL A 515 5.20 25.13 2.33
N PHE A 516 6.30 24.90 3.04
CA PHE A 516 6.83 25.87 3.96
C PHE A 516 7.23 27.14 3.21
N HIS A 517 6.85 28.30 3.73
CA HIS A 517 7.08 29.59 3.07
C HIS A 517 8.56 30.06 3.13
N ASN A 518 9.49 29.17 3.51
CA ASN A 518 10.95 29.35 3.55
C ASN A 518 11.43 30.60 4.29
N ASN A 519 10.62 31.12 5.22
CA ASN A 519 10.92 32.37 5.93
C ASN A 519 10.83 32.15 7.45
N PRO A 520 11.87 31.57 8.09
CA PRO A 520 11.82 31.24 9.51
C PRO A 520 11.63 32.47 10.41
N ASP A 521 12.12 33.64 9.97
CA ASP A 521 11.94 34.91 10.69
C ASP A 521 10.47 35.34 10.78
N ARG A 522 9.62 34.90 9.85
CA ARG A 522 8.18 35.17 9.88
C ARG A 522 7.51 34.38 10.99
N VAL A 523 7.74 33.07 11.06
CA VAL A 523 7.20 32.20 12.13
C VAL A 523 7.68 32.69 13.50
N PHE A 524 8.96 33.06 13.57
CA PHE A 524 9.56 33.62 14.77
C PHE A 524 8.91 34.94 15.19
N LYS A 525 8.69 35.88 14.25
CA LYS A 525 8.01 37.16 14.53
C LYS A 525 6.54 36.98 14.90
N GLU A 526 5.84 36.05 14.27
CA GLU A 526 4.45 35.72 14.58
C GLU A 526 4.33 35.11 15.99
N PHE A 527 5.33 34.33 16.44
CA PHE A 527 5.38 33.76 17.78
C PHE A 527 5.78 34.77 18.88
N PHE A 528 6.80 35.60 18.64
CA PHE A 528 7.35 36.53 19.65
C PHE A 528 6.82 37.98 19.57
N GLY A 529 6.09 38.34 18.51
CA GLY A 529 5.34 39.61 18.44
C GLY A 529 6.14 40.88 18.14
N GLY A 530 7.39 40.82 17.64
CA GLY A 530 8.15 42.03 17.28
C GLY A 530 9.56 41.81 16.70
N HIS A 531 10.18 42.90 16.19
CA HIS A 531 11.48 42.90 15.47
C HIS A 531 12.74 42.75 16.33
N ASN A 532 12.62 42.68 17.66
CA ASN A 532 13.78 42.40 18.53
C ASN A 532 13.37 41.60 19.79
N PRO A 533 13.53 40.27 19.77
CA PRO A 533 13.06 39.36 20.83
C PRO A 533 13.95 39.35 22.09
N PHE A 534 15.12 40.01 22.03
CA PHE A 534 16.10 40.02 23.12
C PHE A 534 15.99 41.25 24.04
N ALA A 535 15.19 42.24 23.65
CA ALA A 535 15.06 43.50 24.38
C ALA A 535 14.42 43.33 25.77
N GLU A 536 13.67 42.25 25.99
CA GLU A 536 13.02 41.94 27.28
C GLU A 536 13.88 41.08 28.22
N PHE A 537 15.01 40.52 27.75
CA PHE A 537 15.89 39.66 28.57
C PHE A 537 17.12 40.39 29.13
N PHE A 538 17.48 41.54 28.55
CA PHE A 538 18.64 42.32 28.97
C PHE A 538 18.21 43.75 29.32
N THR A 539 18.48 44.15 30.56
CA THR A 539 18.50 45.58 30.90
C THR A 539 19.67 46.27 30.17
N LYS A 540 19.65 47.61 30.07
CA LYS A 540 20.65 48.41 29.32
C LYS A 540 22.13 48.15 29.70
N ASP A 541 22.38 47.39 30.77
CA ASP A 541 23.71 47.05 31.27
C ASP A 541 24.09 45.56 31.11
N GLY A 542 23.32 44.76 30.35
CA GLY A 542 23.75 43.42 29.90
C GLY A 542 23.62 42.27 30.91
N VAL A 543 22.87 42.45 32.00
CA VAL A 543 22.58 41.39 32.99
C VAL A 543 21.21 40.75 32.73
N GLU A 544 21.17 39.42 32.77
CA GLU A 544 20.00 38.57 32.53
C GLU A 544 18.99 38.69 33.69
N ALA A 545 17.74 39.11 33.40
CA ALA A 545 16.72 39.27 34.42
C ALA A 545 15.98 37.95 34.72
N THR A 546 16.03 37.50 35.97
CA THR A 546 15.20 36.39 36.47
C THR A 546 13.76 36.87 36.68
N LEU A 547 12.84 36.43 35.81
CA LEU A 547 11.40 36.68 35.99
C LEU A 547 10.70 35.46 36.61
N PRO A 548 9.82 35.65 37.63
CA PRO A 548 9.10 34.55 38.24
C PRO A 548 7.98 34.01 37.34
N PHE A 549 7.68 32.73 37.52
CA PHE A 549 6.68 31.96 36.78
C PHE A 549 5.26 32.48 37.09
N GLY A 550 4.75 33.39 36.25
CA GLY A 550 3.36 33.82 36.28
C GLY A 550 3.13 35.31 36.04
N GLY A 551 3.00 35.70 34.77
CA GLY A 551 2.16 36.82 34.34
C GLY A 551 2.85 38.09 33.83
N LEU A 552 2.59 38.44 32.57
CA LEU A 552 1.86 39.66 32.20
C LEU A 552 1.36 39.60 30.74
N ARG A 553 0.03 39.65 30.66
CA ARG A 553 -0.88 39.95 29.54
C ARG A 553 -0.26 40.45 28.23
N GLY A 554 -0.16 39.56 27.24
CA GLY A 554 -0.31 39.96 25.84
C GLY A 554 -1.78 40.29 25.57
N ARG A 555 -2.13 41.59 25.49
CA ARG A 555 -3.31 41.98 24.71
C ARG A 555 -2.99 41.66 23.25
N GLY A 556 -3.24 40.41 22.87
CA GLY A 556 -3.16 39.97 21.49
C GLY A 556 -4.12 40.79 20.63
N VAL A 557 -3.70 41.11 19.41
CA VAL A 557 -4.54 41.76 18.40
C VAL A 557 -5.84 40.98 18.26
N MET A 558 -6.99 41.67 18.25
CA MET A 558 -8.29 41.02 18.06
C MET A 558 -8.28 40.29 16.71
N LYS A 559 -8.38 38.97 16.74
CA LYS A 559 -8.39 38.12 15.55
C LYS A 559 -9.84 37.69 15.28
N GLN A 560 -10.29 37.82 14.03
CA GLN A 560 -11.58 37.26 13.61
C GLN A 560 -11.39 35.78 13.31
N ASP A 561 -12.25 34.94 13.87
CA ASP A 561 -12.24 33.51 13.57
C ASP A 561 -12.68 33.26 12.12
N PRO A 562 -12.18 32.19 11.48
CA PRO A 562 -12.52 31.87 10.10
C PRO A 562 -14.04 31.66 9.94
N PRO A 563 -14.62 32.05 8.78
CA PRO A 563 -16.06 31.99 8.57
C PRO A 563 -16.59 30.55 8.64
N MET A 564 -17.70 30.37 9.33
CA MET A 564 -18.33 29.08 9.54
C MET A 564 -19.27 28.75 8.39
N VAL A 565 -18.98 27.69 7.62
CA VAL A 565 -19.74 27.31 6.43
C VAL A 565 -20.72 26.18 6.75
N TRP A 566 -21.99 26.32 6.36
CA TRP A 566 -23.05 25.34 6.57
C TRP A 566 -23.82 25.04 5.29
N ASP A 567 -24.14 23.76 5.05
CA ASP A 567 -24.92 23.35 3.90
C ASP A 567 -26.44 23.45 4.13
N LEU A 568 -27.09 24.32 3.35
CA LEU A 568 -28.53 24.50 3.32
C LEU A 568 -29.16 23.62 2.22
N HIS A 569 -29.75 22.50 2.60
CA HIS A 569 -30.37 21.56 1.67
C HIS A 569 -31.80 21.98 1.26
N VAL A 570 -32.00 22.31 -0.02
CA VAL A 570 -33.26 22.82 -0.58
C VAL A 570 -33.76 21.89 -1.69
N SER A 571 -35.08 21.66 -1.80
CA SER A 571 -35.65 20.85 -2.88
C SER A 571 -35.77 21.64 -4.19
N LEU A 572 -35.92 20.94 -5.32
CA LEU A 572 -36.10 21.59 -6.62
C LEU A 572 -37.39 22.40 -6.67
N GLU A 573 -38.47 21.96 -6.01
CA GLU A 573 -39.72 22.73 -5.92
C GLU A 573 -39.53 24.04 -5.13
N ASP A 574 -38.78 23.97 -4.02
CA ASP A 574 -38.44 25.14 -3.22
C ASP A 574 -37.57 26.14 -4.00
N LEU A 575 -36.64 25.66 -4.85
CA LEU A 575 -35.84 26.50 -5.75
C LEU A 575 -36.62 27.01 -6.96
N PHE A 576 -37.73 26.36 -7.31
CA PHE A 576 -38.61 26.73 -8.41
C PHE A 576 -39.60 27.82 -8.00
N PHE A 577 -40.18 27.74 -6.81
CA PHE A 577 -41.14 28.75 -6.30
C PHE A 577 -40.51 29.82 -5.40
N GLY A 578 -39.31 29.56 -4.86
CA GLY A 578 -38.74 30.33 -3.76
C GLY A 578 -39.33 29.89 -2.42
N CYS A 579 -38.53 29.95 -1.35
CA CYS A 579 -39.01 29.61 -0.01
C CYS A 579 -38.25 30.36 1.08
N THR A 580 -38.88 30.53 2.25
CA THR A 580 -38.21 31.09 3.43
C THR A 580 -37.82 29.95 4.37
N LYS A 581 -36.52 29.79 4.64
CA LYS A 581 -36.00 28.83 5.64
C LYS A 581 -35.59 29.57 6.91
N LYS A 582 -36.00 29.06 8.06
CA LYS A 582 -35.60 29.58 9.38
C LYS A 582 -34.61 28.61 10.01
N MET A 583 -33.39 29.08 10.26
CA MET A 583 -32.31 28.31 10.85
C MET A 583 -32.00 28.81 12.24
N LYS A 584 -32.08 27.91 13.23
CA LYS A 584 -31.74 28.22 14.61
C LYS A 584 -30.24 27.95 14.82
N ILE A 585 -29.50 28.98 15.17
CA ILE A 585 -28.09 28.89 15.56
C ILE A 585 -27.97 29.12 17.06
N SER A 586 -27.08 28.38 17.71
CA SER A 586 -26.71 28.59 19.11
C SER A 586 -25.31 29.18 19.13
N ARG A 587 -25.15 30.36 19.73
CA ARG A 587 -23.86 31.05 19.80
C ARG A 587 -23.52 31.44 21.22
N ARG A 588 -22.24 31.46 21.54
CA ARG A 588 -21.71 31.95 22.81
C ARG A 588 -21.63 33.48 22.77
N VAL A 589 -22.35 34.15 23.68
CA VAL A 589 -22.35 35.61 23.83
C VAL A 589 -21.71 35.95 25.18
N MET A 590 -20.86 36.96 25.20
CA MET A 590 -20.21 37.42 26.43
C MET A 590 -21.20 38.20 27.30
N ASN A 591 -21.21 37.95 28.60
CA ASN A 591 -22.03 38.71 29.54
C ASN A 591 -21.37 40.08 29.85
N GLU A 592 -22.15 41.00 30.41
CA GLU A 592 -21.73 42.38 30.70
C GLU A 592 -20.50 42.48 31.64
N ASP A 593 -20.22 41.43 32.41
CA ASP A 593 -19.08 41.32 33.33
C ASP A 593 -17.72 41.09 32.63
N GLY A 594 -17.71 40.84 31.31
CA GLY A 594 -16.48 40.71 30.53
C GLY A 594 -15.58 39.51 30.90
N GLN A 595 -16.09 38.55 31.68
CA GLN A 595 -15.35 37.34 32.09
C GLN A 595 -16.13 36.04 31.88
N THR A 596 -17.48 36.08 31.87
CA THR A 596 -18.33 34.89 31.70
C THR A 596 -19.08 34.93 30.38
N SER A 597 -19.38 33.76 29.80
CA SER A 597 -20.06 33.62 28.51
C SER A 597 -21.31 32.75 28.63
N THR A 598 -22.43 33.16 28.04
CA THR A 598 -23.69 32.40 27.99
C THR A 598 -24.03 31.97 26.57
N ILE A 599 -24.60 30.77 26.40
CA ILE A 599 -25.07 30.29 25.09
C ILE A 599 -26.46 30.88 24.85
N ARG A 600 -26.64 31.57 23.72
CA ARG A 600 -27.92 32.14 23.29
C ARG A 600 -28.29 31.63 21.91
N ASP A 601 -29.56 31.31 21.74
CA ASP A 601 -30.11 30.89 20.47
C ASP A 601 -30.61 32.08 19.65
N LYS A 602 -30.29 32.12 18.36
CA LYS A 602 -30.76 33.12 17.39
C LYS A 602 -31.32 32.41 16.16
N ILE A 603 -32.41 32.91 15.60
CA ILE A 603 -33.01 32.37 14.39
C ILE A 603 -32.62 33.28 13.22
N LEU A 604 -31.88 32.72 12.26
CA LEU A 604 -31.56 33.35 10.98
C LEU A 604 -32.63 32.98 9.96
N ILE A 605 -33.13 33.98 9.23
CA ILE A 605 -34.15 33.81 8.20
C ILE A 605 -33.48 33.95 6.84
N ILE A 606 -33.59 32.93 6.00
CA ILE A 606 -32.99 32.86 4.67
C ILE A 606 -34.12 32.82 3.65
N ASP A 607 -34.24 33.86 2.85
CA ASP A 607 -35.23 33.98 1.77
C ASP A 607 -34.62 33.48 0.45
N VAL A 608 -34.86 32.21 0.14
CA VAL A 608 -34.41 31.55 -1.09
C VAL A 608 -35.21 32.08 -2.26
N GLN A 609 -34.53 32.72 -3.21
CA GLN A 609 -35.18 33.24 -4.42
C GLN A 609 -35.31 32.14 -5.49
N PRO A 610 -36.35 32.21 -6.34
CA PRO A 610 -36.48 31.33 -7.49
C PRO A 610 -35.25 31.38 -8.40
N GLY A 611 -34.79 30.22 -8.86
CA GLY A 611 -33.66 30.13 -9.80
C GLY A 611 -32.27 30.17 -9.16
N TRP A 612 -32.17 30.24 -7.82
CA TRP A 612 -30.89 30.06 -7.12
C TRP A 612 -30.22 28.74 -7.51
N LYS A 613 -28.91 28.79 -7.76
CA LYS A 613 -28.10 27.64 -8.20
C LYS A 613 -27.38 26.99 -7.01
N GLN A 614 -27.08 25.71 -7.13
CA GLN A 614 -26.18 25.03 -6.19
C GLN A 614 -24.88 25.82 -6.01
N GLY A 615 -24.42 25.94 -4.76
CA GLY A 615 -23.21 26.71 -4.43
C GLY A 615 -23.43 28.20 -4.15
N THR A 616 -24.66 28.72 -4.29
CA THR A 616 -24.96 30.11 -3.90
C THR A 616 -24.71 30.31 -2.40
N ARG A 617 -23.94 31.36 -2.04
CA ARG A 617 -23.49 31.65 -0.68
C ARG A 617 -24.32 32.79 -0.06
N ILE A 618 -24.87 32.55 1.14
CA ILE A 618 -25.56 33.55 1.95
C ILE A 618 -24.74 33.80 3.21
N THR A 619 -24.21 35.01 3.35
CA THR A 619 -23.33 35.38 4.49
C THR A 619 -24.11 36.19 5.52
N PHE A 620 -24.01 35.79 6.78
CA PHE A 620 -24.46 36.54 7.95
C PHE A 620 -23.21 36.99 8.74
N GLU A 621 -22.93 38.28 8.70
CA GLU A 621 -21.72 38.85 9.28
C GLU A 621 -21.74 38.80 10.82
N LYS A 622 -20.63 38.36 11.42
CA LYS A 622 -20.37 38.36 12.87
C LYS A 622 -21.45 37.67 13.73
N GLU A 623 -22.05 36.61 13.21
CA GLU A 623 -23.08 35.84 13.93
C GLU A 623 -22.54 34.60 14.68
N GLY A 624 -21.22 34.32 14.62
CA GLY A 624 -20.56 33.20 15.32
C GLY A 624 -20.33 33.41 16.82
N ASP A 625 -19.44 32.59 17.41
CA ASP A 625 -19.12 32.63 18.84
C ASP A 625 -18.27 33.86 19.22
N GLN A 626 -18.60 34.48 20.36
CA GLN A 626 -17.92 35.66 20.87
C GLN A 626 -17.00 35.29 22.05
N GLY A 627 -15.74 35.73 21.98
CA GLY A 627 -14.73 35.53 23.03
C GLY A 627 -14.05 36.83 23.47
N PRO A 628 -13.20 36.80 24.53
CA PRO A 628 -12.63 38.00 25.14
C PRO A 628 -11.75 38.85 24.21
N ASN A 629 -11.12 38.25 23.20
CA ASN A 629 -10.26 38.90 22.20
C ASN A 629 -10.56 38.44 20.76
N ILE A 630 -11.78 37.93 20.49
CA ILE A 630 -12.15 37.32 19.21
C ILE A 630 -13.34 38.08 18.61
N ILE A 631 -13.20 38.52 17.36
CA ILE A 631 -14.32 39.06 16.59
C ILE A 631 -15.15 37.86 16.12
N PRO A 632 -16.47 37.81 16.37
CA PRO A 632 -17.30 36.69 15.94
C PRO A 632 -17.13 36.37 14.44
N ALA A 633 -17.03 35.08 14.13
CA ALA A 633 -16.95 34.61 12.76
C ALA A 633 -18.23 34.93 11.96
N ASP A 634 -18.07 35.09 10.65
CA ASP A 634 -19.22 35.18 9.73
C ASP A 634 -19.79 33.78 9.49
N ILE A 635 -21.12 33.66 9.42
CA ILE A 635 -21.80 32.40 9.13
C ILE A 635 -22.22 32.40 7.67
N ILE A 636 -21.74 31.45 6.89
CA ILE A 636 -22.03 31.32 5.46
C ILE A 636 -22.88 30.07 5.24
N PHE A 637 -24.08 30.23 4.69
CA PHE A 637 -24.89 29.13 4.20
C PHE A 637 -24.65 28.90 2.71
N VAL A 638 -24.35 27.68 2.32
CA VAL A 638 -24.19 27.25 0.91
C VAL A 638 -25.40 26.43 0.51
N ILE A 639 -26.05 26.79 -0.59
CA ILE A 639 -27.21 26.02 -1.07
C ILE A 639 -26.76 24.70 -1.67
N GLN A 640 -27.33 23.62 -1.16
CA GLN A 640 -27.21 22.28 -1.71
C GLN A 640 -28.57 21.78 -2.21
N GLU A 641 -28.58 21.17 -3.39
CA GLU A 641 -29.81 20.67 -4.00
C GLU A 641 -30.12 19.26 -3.49
N LYS A 642 -31.35 19.03 -3.03
CA LYS A 642 -31.80 17.69 -2.66
C LYS A 642 -32.08 16.86 -3.92
N PRO A 643 -31.73 15.56 -3.94
CA PRO A 643 -32.05 14.69 -5.05
C PRO A 643 -33.57 14.57 -5.22
N HIS A 644 -34.06 14.84 -6.43
CA HIS A 644 -35.48 14.77 -6.76
C HIS A 644 -35.82 13.46 -7.51
N PRO A 645 -36.96 12.80 -7.20
CA PRO A 645 -37.27 11.48 -7.74
C PRO A 645 -37.54 11.42 -9.25
N ARG A 646 -37.90 12.55 -9.89
CA ARG A 646 -38.23 12.59 -11.33
C ARG A 646 -37.28 13.40 -12.20
N PHE A 647 -36.56 14.36 -11.61
CA PHE A 647 -35.83 15.36 -12.36
C PHE A 647 -34.43 15.48 -11.81
N LYS A 648 -33.45 15.64 -12.70
CA LYS A 648 -32.11 16.04 -12.37
C LYS A 648 -31.87 17.42 -12.97
N ARG A 649 -31.49 18.41 -12.17
CA ARG A 649 -31.17 19.74 -12.68
C ARG A 649 -29.81 19.73 -13.37
N SER A 650 -29.70 20.44 -14.49
CA SER A 650 -28.44 20.77 -15.14
C SER A 650 -28.46 22.26 -15.47
N ASN A 651 -27.74 23.06 -14.68
CA ASN A 651 -27.80 24.53 -14.74
C ASN A 651 -29.24 25.06 -14.60
N ASP A 652 -29.81 25.57 -15.69
CA ASP A 652 -31.17 26.11 -15.73
C ASP A 652 -32.17 25.12 -16.37
N ASP A 653 -31.67 23.99 -16.86
CA ASP A 653 -32.45 22.95 -17.53
C ASP A 653 -32.82 21.81 -16.56
N LEU A 654 -33.92 21.12 -16.87
CA LEU A 654 -34.36 19.93 -16.16
C LEU A 654 -34.20 18.70 -17.03
N ILE A 655 -33.56 17.66 -16.51
CA ILE A 655 -33.41 16.38 -17.18
C ILE A 655 -34.44 15.40 -16.60
N TYR A 656 -35.26 14.84 -17.48
CA TYR A 656 -36.22 13.77 -17.16
C TYR A 656 -35.85 12.50 -17.91
N VAL A 657 -35.75 11.38 -17.19
CA VAL A 657 -35.43 10.07 -17.79
C VAL A 657 -36.71 9.26 -17.98
N ALA A 658 -37.14 9.11 -19.22
CA ALA A 658 -38.31 8.33 -19.61
C ALA A 658 -37.91 6.88 -19.92
N ASN A 659 -38.59 5.91 -19.28
CA ASN A 659 -38.41 4.50 -19.60
C ASN A 659 -39.44 4.06 -20.65
N ILE A 660 -38.98 3.68 -21.85
CA ILE A 660 -39.86 3.25 -22.95
C ILE A 660 -39.46 1.86 -23.49
N PRO A 661 -40.42 1.01 -23.89
CA PRO A 661 -40.10 -0.27 -24.53
C PRO A 661 -39.60 -0.08 -25.96
N LEU A 662 -38.71 -0.97 -26.42
CA LEU A 662 -38.10 -0.91 -27.76
C LEU A 662 -39.12 -0.73 -28.90
N GLY A 663 -40.28 -1.39 -28.84
CA GLY A 663 -41.31 -1.25 -29.88
C GLY A 663 -41.87 0.18 -30.00
N LYS A 664 -42.03 0.88 -28.87
CA LYS A 664 -42.49 2.27 -28.85
C LYS A 664 -41.39 3.25 -29.27
N ALA A 665 -40.13 2.93 -28.96
CA ALA A 665 -38.97 3.70 -29.40
C ALA A 665 -38.82 3.77 -30.94
N LEU A 666 -39.27 2.73 -31.65
CA LEU A 666 -39.16 2.62 -33.11
C LEU A 666 -40.39 3.14 -33.88
N ILE A 667 -41.59 3.07 -33.29
CA ILE A 667 -42.86 3.41 -33.96
C ILE A 667 -43.34 4.84 -33.60
N GLY A 668 -42.75 5.43 -32.56
CA GLY A 668 -43.19 6.69 -31.98
C GLY A 668 -44.11 6.47 -30.77
N CYS A 669 -44.07 7.41 -29.83
CA CYS A 669 -44.89 7.38 -28.62
C CYS A 669 -45.10 8.76 -28.01
N THR A 670 -46.14 8.90 -27.19
CA THR A 670 -46.34 10.10 -26.35
C THR A 670 -45.78 9.83 -24.96
N VAL A 671 -44.97 10.76 -24.44
CA VAL A 671 -44.45 10.72 -23.07
C VAL A 671 -45.24 11.72 -22.23
N GLU A 672 -45.76 11.25 -21.11
CA GLU A 672 -46.47 12.08 -20.12
C GLU A 672 -45.49 12.50 -19.03
N VAL A 673 -45.25 13.81 -18.89
CA VAL A 673 -44.32 14.36 -17.88
C VAL A 673 -45.09 15.29 -16.94
N ARG A 674 -45.03 15.00 -15.64
CA ARG A 674 -45.59 15.88 -14.60
C ARG A 674 -44.51 16.88 -14.15
N THR A 675 -44.67 18.14 -14.52
CA THR A 675 -43.76 19.26 -14.24
C THR A 675 -43.69 19.61 -12.76
N LEU A 676 -42.70 20.42 -12.36
CA LEU A 676 -42.53 20.86 -10.97
C LEU A 676 -43.69 21.72 -10.45
N ASP A 677 -44.38 22.44 -11.35
CA ASP A 677 -45.60 23.20 -11.03
C ASP A 677 -46.88 22.35 -11.01
N GLY A 678 -46.75 21.03 -11.20
CA GLY A 678 -47.85 20.07 -11.09
C GLY A 678 -48.68 19.89 -12.35
N ARG A 679 -48.39 20.61 -13.45
CA ARG A 679 -49.03 20.40 -14.76
C ARG A 679 -48.61 19.05 -15.36
N LEU A 680 -49.44 18.49 -16.24
CA LEU A 680 -49.14 17.27 -16.98
C LEU A 680 -48.93 17.64 -18.46
N LEU A 681 -47.73 17.41 -18.97
CA LEU A 681 -47.36 17.64 -20.36
C LEU A 681 -47.39 16.33 -21.15
N ASN A 682 -48.10 16.34 -22.28
CA ASN A 682 -48.17 15.19 -23.19
C ASN A 682 -47.32 15.49 -24.43
N ILE A 683 -46.13 14.90 -24.49
CA ILE A 683 -45.11 15.26 -25.47
C ILE A 683 -45.01 14.16 -26.52
N PRO A 684 -45.40 14.41 -27.79
CA PRO A 684 -45.29 13.42 -28.85
C PRO A 684 -43.84 13.26 -29.33
N ILE A 685 -43.38 12.01 -29.38
CA ILE A 685 -42.09 11.60 -29.91
C ILE A 685 -42.35 10.84 -31.21
N ASN A 686 -42.16 11.53 -32.33
CA ASN A 686 -42.39 10.98 -33.66
C ASN A 686 -41.12 10.38 -34.27
N ASP A 687 -39.94 10.81 -33.81
CA ASP A 687 -38.66 10.34 -34.30
C ASP A 687 -38.22 9.04 -33.62
N ILE A 688 -37.34 8.29 -34.28
CA ILE A 688 -36.78 7.05 -33.75
C ILE A 688 -35.83 7.36 -32.58
N VAL A 689 -36.16 6.81 -31.41
CA VAL A 689 -35.37 6.99 -30.19
C VAL A 689 -34.18 6.04 -30.20
N HIS A 690 -32.99 6.59 -30.40
CA HIS A 690 -31.71 5.90 -30.25
C HIS A 690 -30.99 6.35 -28.96
N PRO A 691 -29.94 5.67 -28.48
CA PRO A 691 -29.37 5.93 -27.15
C PRO A 691 -28.87 7.36 -26.90
N THR A 692 -28.48 8.10 -27.95
CA THR A 692 -28.06 9.51 -27.87
C THR A 692 -29.17 10.51 -28.20
N TYR A 693 -30.39 10.03 -28.49
CA TYR A 693 -31.52 10.89 -28.79
C TYR A 693 -32.03 11.56 -27.51
N CYS A 694 -32.16 12.89 -27.55
CA CYS A 694 -32.77 13.67 -26.50
C CYS A 694 -33.86 14.56 -27.09
N LYS A 695 -35.02 14.60 -26.44
CA LYS A 695 -36.10 15.51 -26.82
C LYS A 695 -36.04 16.76 -25.95
N VAL A 696 -35.82 17.91 -26.58
CA VAL A 696 -35.85 19.23 -25.93
C VAL A 696 -37.28 19.77 -25.97
N VAL A 697 -37.76 20.23 -24.82
CA VAL A 697 -39.06 20.90 -24.65
C VAL A 697 -38.77 22.29 -24.08
N PRO A 698 -38.86 23.35 -24.91
CA PRO A 698 -38.37 24.66 -24.52
C PRO A 698 -39.26 25.30 -23.43
N GLY A 699 -38.63 25.99 -22.48
CA GLY A 699 -39.33 26.80 -21.47
C GLY A 699 -40.02 26.03 -20.33
N GLU A 700 -39.71 24.74 -20.16
CA GLU A 700 -40.27 23.88 -19.10
C GLU A 700 -39.21 23.43 -18.06
N GLY A 701 -38.05 24.10 -18.01
CA GLY A 701 -36.97 23.92 -17.04
C GLY A 701 -37.10 24.77 -15.76
N MET A 702 -35.96 25.12 -15.15
CA MET A 702 -35.90 25.95 -13.94
C MET A 702 -36.02 27.45 -14.27
N PRO A 703 -36.57 28.29 -13.36
CA PRO A 703 -36.58 29.74 -13.54
C PRO A 703 -35.17 30.33 -13.63
N LEU A 704 -34.98 31.31 -14.50
CA LEU A 704 -33.70 32.00 -14.66
C LEU A 704 -33.50 33.02 -13.53
N LEU A 705 -32.28 33.08 -13.00
CA LEU A 705 -31.93 34.01 -11.91
C LEU A 705 -32.12 35.50 -12.30
N LYS A 706 -31.90 35.84 -13.58
CA LYS A 706 -32.03 37.21 -14.09
C LYS A 706 -33.48 37.62 -14.35
N ASP A 707 -34.33 36.67 -14.69
CA ASP A 707 -35.75 36.90 -14.98
C ASP A 707 -36.56 35.64 -14.59
N PRO A 708 -37.20 35.64 -13.41
CA PRO A 708 -37.97 34.49 -12.92
C PRO A 708 -39.17 34.10 -13.78
N HIS A 709 -39.61 34.97 -14.71
CA HIS A 709 -40.69 34.65 -15.64
C HIS A 709 -40.25 33.80 -16.83
N GLN A 710 -38.95 33.74 -17.11
CA GLN A 710 -38.36 32.87 -18.12
C GLN A 710 -37.77 31.63 -17.47
N LYS A 711 -37.89 30.50 -18.16
CA LYS A 711 -37.41 29.20 -17.69
C LYS A 711 -36.44 28.61 -18.72
N GLY A 712 -35.52 27.77 -18.24
CA GLY A 712 -34.73 26.91 -19.11
C GLY A 712 -35.57 25.81 -19.77
N ASP A 713 -34.91 24.80 -20.29
CA ASP A 713 -35.56 23.75 -21.09
C ASP A 713 -35.73 22.44 -20.30
N LEU A 714 -36.72 21.64 -20.71
CA LEU A 714 -36.89 20.27 -20.24
C LEU A 714 -36.28 19.31 -21.27
N LEU A 715 -35.22 18.62 -20.84
CA LEU A 715 -34.49 17.62 -21.61
C LEU A 715 -34.99 16.23 -21.25
N ILE A 716 -35.67 15.57 -22.19
CA ILE A 716 -36.12 14.20 -22.02
C ILE A 716 -35.09 13.25 -22.61
N GLN A 717 -34.50 12.45 -21.73
CA GLN A 717 -33.62 11.33 -22.08
C GLN A 717 -34.40 10.03 -22.00
N PHE A 718 -34.00 9.05 -22.79
CA PHE A 718 -34.75 7.80 -22.93
C PHE A 718 -33.90 6.60 -22.53
N ASN A 719 -34.45 5.79 -21.63
CA ASN A 719 -33.92 4.46 -21.35
C ASN A 719 -34.78 3.42 -22.08
N VAL A 720 -34.21 2.78 -23.09
CA VAL A 720 -34.91 1.84 -23.96
C VAL A 720 -34.85 0.43 -23.37
N CYS A 721 -36.00 -0.07 -22.92
CA CYS A 721 -36.13 -1.41 -22.36
C CYS A 721 -36.24 -2.46 -23.49
N PHE A 722 -35.21 -3.32 -23.60
CA PHE A 722 -35.20 -4.43 -24.55
C PHE A 722 -36.00 -5.64 -24.03
N PRO A 723 -36.78 -6.33 -24.89
CA PRO A 723 -37.51 -7.53 -24.49
C PRO A 723 -36.54 -8.69 -24.23
N LYS A 724 -36.67 -9.37 -23.07
CA LYS A 724 -35.80 -10.50 -22.68
C LYS A 724 -35.97 -11.75 -23.55
N ARG A 725 -37.14 -11.95 -24.17
CA ARG A 725 -37.45 -13.09 -25.05
C ARG A 725 -38.38 -12.66 -26.19
N LEU A 726 -38.15 -13.21 -27.39
CA LEU A 726 -38.99 -13.01 -28.58
C LEU A 726 -39.37 -14.38 -29.16
N SER A 727 -40.64 -14.54 -29.56
CA SER A 727 -41.10 -15.76 -30.22
C SER A 727 -40.52 -15.88 -31.65
N PRO A 728 -40.38 -17.12 -32.19
CA PRO A 728 -39.82 -17.34 -33.53
C PRO A 728 -40.53 -16.51 -34.62
N ASN A 729 -41.87 -16.45 -34.59
CA ASN A 729 -42.66 -15.66 -35.55
C ASN A 729 -42.37 -14.15 -35.47
N LYS A 730 -42.20 -13.59 -34.25
CA LYS A 730 -41.84 -12.18 -34.07
C LYS A 730 -40.42 -11.87 -34.56
N LYS A 731 -39.48 -12.81 -34.41
CA LYS A 731 -38.11 -12.67 -34.93
C LYS A 731 -38.08 -12.62 -36.46
N VAL A 732 -38.88 -13.44 -37.13
CA VAL A 732 -39.00 -13.44 -38.61
C VAL A 732 -39.57 -12.10 -39.11
N LEU A 733 -40.61 -11.59 -38.46
CA LEU A 733 -41.19 -10.28 -38.80
C LEU A 733 -40.20 -9.12 -38.58
N LEU A 734 -39.46 -9.13 -37.47
CA LEU A 734 -38.42 -8.12 -37.21
C LEU A 734 -37.26 -8.22 -38.21
N LYS A 735 -36.84 -9.44 -38.59
CA LYS A 735 -35.80 -9.65 -39.61
C LYS A 735 -36.23 -9.09 -40.96
N ARG A 736 -37.50 -9.20 -41.34
CA ARG A 736 -38.02 -8.62 -42.59
C ARG A 736 -38.16 -7.08 -42.53
N ALA A 737 -38.35 -6.52 -41.34
CA ALA A 737 -38.63 -5.10 -41.17
C ALA A 737 -37.39 -4.23 -40.91
N LEU A 738 -36.34 -4.75 -40.25
CA LEU A 738 -35.20 -3.97 -39.76
C LEU A 738 -33.86 -4.37 -40.37
N LEU A 739 -33.76 -5.53 -41.03
CA LEU A 739 -32.54 -5.97 -41.71
C LEU A 739 -32.77 -5.86 -43.24
N PRO A 740 -31.84 -5.24 -43.98
CA PRO A 740 -31.93 -5.13 -45.44
C PRO A 740 -31.84 -6.49 -46.15
#